data_AF-A0A7X1BBP5-F1
#
_entry.id   AF-A0A7X1BBP5-F1
#
_cell.length_a   1.000
_cell.length_b   1.000
_cell.length_c   1.000
_cell.angle_alpha   90.00
_cell.angle_beta   90.00
_cell.angle_gamma   90.00
#
_symmetry.space_group_name_H-M   'P 1'
#
loop_
_entity.id
_entity.type
_entity.pdbx_description
1 polymer ?
#
loop_
_entity_poly.entity_id
_entity_poly.type
_entity_poly.pdbx_seq_one_letter_code
_entity_poly.pdbx_strand_id
1 'polypeptide(L)'
;MKYKTLFSLLLGGAFAGCASVADESELLKDRYPLAKSAFSLIEESPLIEQALLDSEYLHRIGDQPAVERALRSRLASSEFRAFGDTRSVRVEILQGTVLDSSSIVLEYQTDWKEFTSQPSGGPQQKDPVMLGNGRDSMWHRSFYGGTDDPQALKEFEDLLQARREAPSNKRHLKDPDFVKLAEKHLPSVPLKQVRSDVKSRIEKLVEAFAPYGAHVLDTPELGNFGAKITDGLYLYIRDFPKDAPTRYDHDPFFWLIVSGGPRQVPADFIPAFPGAEGFGALATGGRGGKVIYVTNTNSDGPGSLKEALETQGPRTVLFKVSGQIDLPDDTWITQGDLTLIGYNAPGDGVEVNGRLCMAASNIVMRGMRFRLRPPMVKDGMSTRGRLENIVFDHCSFAYASDELLRMIGGDSSFYGFSIQYCLLGPGLAGLGDHPYGPEVGGYGTFHHNLFYNTLSRSPEIDCVLIDWRHNIMANMRSGHSLRPHSRFNMVGNYIIDIPGNPNEYSFKSNDTAYLADNLVERGKKVRPFASDYNSSFMKEPHTVMPVTETDPKELVDLLVPIAGAYIPARDSTDAHFIEKFKARENKLPHLKGGKWKPYGNENDNMELYEMWEDANFPPPAEGAELVDQDSDNDGMPDAWEEANSLRSMYGRDGAQDADHDGYTNLEEYLNGTDPNEFVDYTNPANNVHTLH
;
A
#
# COMPACT_ATOMS: atom_id res chain seq x y z
N MET A 1 -20.67 -12.88 35.09
CA MET A 1 -21.24 -11.54 34.84
C MET A 1 -21.96 -11.59 33.50
N LYS A 2 -23.18 -11.06 33.43
CA LYS A 2 -24.18 -11.38 32.38
C LYS A 2 -23.91 -10.64 31.07
N TYR A 3 -24.09 -11.41 30.00
CA TYR A 3 -23.95 -11.14 28.58
C TYR A 3 -24.61 -9.87 28.03
N LYS A 4 -23.83 -9.20 27.15
CA LYS A 4 -24.18 -8.76 25.79
C LYS A 4 -25.66 -8.46 25.53
N THR A 5 -26.00 -7.18 25.48
CA THR A 5 -27.19 -6.69 24.78
C THR A 5 -26.86 -6.59 23.30
N LEU A 6 -27.09 -7.69 22.59
CA LEU A 6 -27.32 -7.72 21.15
C LEU A 6 -28.80 -7.35 20.95
N PHE A 7 -29.09 -6.22 20.30
CA PHE A 7 -30.12 -6.15 19.24
C PHE A 7 -30.04 -4.78 18.56
N SER A 8 -29.30 -4.80 17.46
CA SER A 8 -29.42 -3.93 16.31
C SER A 8 -30.89 -3.77 15.92
N LEU A 9 -31.39 -2.53 15.98
CA LEU A 9 -32.59 -2.14 15.25
C LEU A 9 -32.22 -2.00 13.77
N LEU A 10 -32.40 -3.10 13.05
CA LEU A 10 -32.80 -3.10 11.65
C LEU A 10 -34.03 -2.19 11.51
N LEU A 11 -33.96 -1.22 10.59
CA LEU A 11 -34.95 -0.17 10.26
C LEU A 11 -34.95 1.08 11.17
N GLY A 12 -34.10 2.05 10.79
CA GLY A 12 -34.16 3.45 11.21
C GLY A 12 -32.79 4.13 11.05
N GLY A 13 -32.47 4.85 9.98
CA GLY A 13 -33.25 5.13 8.78
C GLY A 13 -32.32 5.34 7.57
N ALA A 14 -32.76 4.82 6.42
CA ALA A 14 -32.60 5.60 5.21
C ALA A 14 -33.22 6.99 5.50
N PHE A 15 -32.51 8.07 5.16
CA PHE A 15 -32.73 9.46 5.60
C PHE A 15 -32.10 9.84 6.96
N ALA A 16 -30.81 10.16 6.95
CA ALA A 16 -30.41 11.47 7.47
C ALA A 16 -30.83 12.52 6.43
N GLY A 17 -32.13 12.68 6.28
CA GLY A 17 -32.75 13.75 5.51
C GLY A 17 -33.24 14.78 6.51
N CYS A 18 -32.67 15.98 6.44
CA CYS A 18 -33.11 17.16 7.20
C CYS A 18 -33.25 16.95 8.71
N ALA A 19 -32.15 16.76 9.43
CA ALA A 19 -32.01 17.56 10.64
C ALA A 19 -31.86 19.01 10.15
N SER A 20 -32.70 19.93 10.60
CA SER A 20 -32.47 21.34 10.27
C SER A 20 -31.14 21.76 10.91
N VAL A 21 -30.38 22.67 10.27
CA VAL A 21 -29.10 23.21 10.80
C VAL A 21 -29.22 23.65 12.27
N ALA A 22 -30.41 24.05 12.71
CA ALA A 22 -30.68 24.40 14.11
C ALA A 22 -30.49 23.23 15.09
N ASP A 23 -30.86 22.01 14.71
CA ASP A 23 -30.81 20.79 15.55
C ASP A 23 -29.35 20.30 15.72
N GLU A 24 -28.56 20.39 14.64
CA GLU A 24 -27.13 20.04 14.64
C GLU A 24 -26.27 21.06 15.41
N SER A 25 -26.56 22.37 15.25
CA SER A 25 -25.88 23.44 16.00
C SER A 25 -26.18 23.39 17.50
N GLU A 26 -27.39 22.99 17.91
CA GLU A 26 -27.73 22.78 19.33
C GLU A 26 -26.95 21.58 19.91
N LEU A 27 -26.85 20.46 19.18
CA LEU A 27 -26.05 19.30 19.60
C LEU A 27 -24.57 19.65 19.82
N LEU A 28 -23.97 20.46 18.94
CA LEU A 28 -22.59 20.93 19.11
C LEU A 28 -22.42 21.84 20.33
N LYS A 29 -23.38 22.74 20.57
CA LYS A 29 -23.38 23.63 21.74
C LYS A 29 -23.49 22.86 23.04
N ASP A 30 -24.27 21.78 23.07
CA ASP A 30 -24.41 20.92 24.23
C ASP A 30 -23.15 20.09 24.48
N ARG A 31 -22.52 19.58 23.41
CA ARG A 31 -21.27 18.81 23.52
C ARG A 31 -20.07 19.68 23.89
N TYR A 32 -19.98 20.89 23.34
CA TYR A 32 -18.85 21.80 23.50
C TYR A 32 -19.28 23.21 23.96
N PRO A 33 -19.89 23.35 25.15
CA PRO A 33 -20.51 24.60 25.60
C PRO A 33 -19.54 25.79 25.75
N LEU A 34 -18.24 25.50 25.83
CA LEU A 34 -17.16 26.49 25.91
C LEU A 34 -16.67 27.00 24.54
N ALA A 35 -17.01 26.35 23.42
CA ALA A 35 -16.46 26.65 22.09
C ALA A 35 -17.30 27.69 21.29
N LYS A 36 -17.98 28.61 21.98
CA LYS A 36 -18.98 29.51 21.36
C LYS A 36 -18.46 30.37 20.21
N SER A 37 -17.19 30.79 20.27
CA SER A 37 -16.54 31.59 19.22
C SER A 37 -16.26 30.82 17.93
N ALA A 38 -16.30 29.49 17.97
CA ALA A 38 -16.02 28.64 16.82
C ALA A 38 -17.26 28.21 16.03
N PHE A 39 -18.49 28.33 16.58
CA PHE A 39 -19.67 27.79 15.90
C PHE A 39 -19.94 28.40 14.54
N SER A 40 -19.70 29.71 14.36
CA SER A 40 -19.81 30.34 13.04
C SER A 40 -18.77 29.83 12.05
N LEU A 41 -17.57 29.41 12.52
CA LEU A 41 -16.53 28.82 11.66
C LEU A 41 -16.88 27.39 11.25
N ILE A 42 -17.57 26.65 12.12
CA ILE A 42 -18.00 25.27 11.87
C ILE A 42 -19.15 25.26 10.85
N GLU A 43 -20.12 26.18 10.99
CA GLU A 43 -21.24 26.34 10.07
C GLU A 43 -20.80 26.69 8.62
N GLU A 44 -19.60 27.23 8.44
CA GLU A 44 -19.02 27.47 7.11
C GLU A 44 -18.58 26.18 6.40
N SER A 45 -18.43 25.06 7.13
CA SER A 45 -17.97 23.78 6.59
C SER A 45 -18.77 22.62 7.16
N PRO A 46 -19.85 22.18 6.48
CA PRO A 46 -20.62 21.01 6.86
C PRO A 46 -19.79 19.73 6.98
N LEU A 47 -18.64 19.64 6.29
CA LEU A 47 -17.71 18.54 6.43
C LEU A 47 -17.02 18.54 7.80
N ILE A 48 -16.48 19.68 8.23
CA ILE A 48 -15.82 19.83 9.54
C ILE A 48 -16.85 19.69 10.66
N GLU A 49 -18.04 20.26 10.48
CA GLU A 49 -19.19 20.07 11.37
C GLU A 49 -19.53 18.60 11.56
N GLN A 50 -19.68 17.84 10.47
CA GLN A 50 -19.99 16.42 10.51
C GLN A 50 -18.93 15.61 11.28
N ALA A 51 -17.65 15.93 11.08
CA ALA A 51 -16.55 15.28 11.79
C ALA A 51 -16.52 15.61 13.29
N LEU A 52 -16.99 16.79 13.70
CA LEU A 52 -17.14 17.16 15.12
C LEU A 52 -18.35 16.50 15.80
N LEU A 53 -19.45 16.37 15.06
CA LEU A 53 -20.70 15.74 15.53
C LEU A 53 -20.57 14.23 15.69
N ASP A 54 -19.72 13.60 14.88
CA ASP A 54 -19.51 12.16 14.88
C ASP A 54 -18.01 11.86 14.77
N SER A 55 -17.38 11.61 15.92
CA SER A 55 -15.93 11.36 16.01
C SER A 55 -15.48 10.12 15.21
N GLU A 56 -16.41 9.22 14.91
CA GLU A 56 -16.17 7.99 14.13
C GLU A 56 -16.47 8.18 12.63
N TYR A 57 -16.90 9.37 12.21
CA TYR A 57 -17.27 9.64 10.81
C TYR A 57 -16.12 9.36 9.85
N LEU A 58 -14.93 9.90 10.13
CA LEU A 58 -13.75 9.73 9.29
C LEU A 58 -13.22 8.29 9.36
N HIS A 59 -13.42 7.60 10.48
CA HIS A 59 -13.10 6.18 10.62
C HIS A 59 -13.95 5.32 9.67
N ARG A 60 -15.28 5.51 9.68
CA ARG A 60 -16.20 4.69 8.87
C ARG A 60 -16.10 4.92 7.35
N ILE A 61 -15.55 6.05 6.88
CA ILE A 61 -15.31 6.25 5.43
C ILE A 61 -14.38 5.17 4.90
N GLY A 62 -13.36 4.79 5.68
CA GLY A 62 -12.46 3.69 5.34
C GLY A 62 -13.15 2.34 5.40
N ASP A 63 -13.92 2.09 6.46
CA ASP A 63 -14.29 0.70 6.79
C ASP A 63 -15.70 0.33 6.30
N GLN A 64 -16.50 1.31 5.87
CA GLN A 64 -17.87 1.13 5.42
C GLN A 64 -18.11 1.75 4.05
N PRO A 65 -18.07 0.96 2.95
CA PRO A 65 -18.29 1.45 1.59
C PRO A 65 -19.62 2.21 1.39
N ALA A 66 -20.64 1.93 2.20
CA ALA A 66 -21.90 2.66 2.18
C ALA A 66 -21.75 4.11 2.65
N VAL A 67 -20.94 4.35 3.69
CA VAL A 67 -20.62 5.70 4.21
C VAL A 67 -19.82 6.48 3.19
N GLU A 68 -18.81 5.85 2.58
CA GLU A 68 -18.02 6.49 1.50
C GLU A 68 -18.91 6.91 0.32
N ARG A 69 -19.79 6.02 -0.16
CA ARG A 69 -20.74 6.35 -1.25
C ARG A 69 -21.63 7.53 -0.88
N ALA A 70 -22.16 7.56 0.34
CA ALA A 70 -23.00 8.65 0.81
C ALA A 70 -22.23 9.98 0.89
N LEU A 71 -20.99 9.96 1.40
CA LEU A 71 -20.11 11.12 1.41
C LEU A 71 -19.83 11.62 -0.02
N ARG A 72 -19.50 10.73 -0.96
CA ARG A 72 -19.26 11.10 -2.36
C ARG A 72 -20.45 11.82 -2.98
N SER A 73 -21.68 11.43 -2.65
CA SER A 73 -22.89 12.14 -3.08
C SER A 73 -23.01 13.54 -2.46
N ARG A 74 -22.62 13.73 -1.19
CA ARG A 74 -22.66 15.04 -0.51
C ARG A 74 -21.55 15.98 -0.98
N LEU A 75 -20.36 15.46 -1.30
CA LEU A 75 -19.22 16.21 -1.82
C LEU A 75 -19.50 16.89 -3.18
N ALA A 76 -20.59 16.55 -3.87
CA ALA A 76 -21.02 17.28 -5.06
C ALA A 76 -21.47 18.72 -4.73
N SER A 77 -22.01 18.97 -3.53
CA SER A 77 -22.32 20.33 -3.08
C SER A 77 -21.04 21.08 -2.78
N SER A 78 -20.93 22.31 -3.26
CA SER A 78 -19.79 23.16 -2.91
C SER A 78 -19.92 23.78 -1.51
N GLU A 79 -21.13 23.81 -0.93
CA GLU A 79 -21.36 24.14 0.48
C GLU A 79 -20.68 23.13 1.39
N PHE A 80 -20.83 21.83 1.09
CA PHE A 80 -20.23 20.75 1.90
C PHE A 80 -18.68 20.77 1.86
N ARG A 81 -18.08 21.52 0.94
CA ARG A 81 -16.62 21.63 0.74
C ARG A 81 -16.08 23.03 1.07
N ALA A 82 -16.93 23.94 1.53
CA ALA A 82 -16.50 25.28 1.90
C ALA A 82 -15.71 25.20 3.20
N PHE A 83 -14.62 25.96 3.29
CA PHE A 83 -13.96 26.31 4.54
C PHE A 83 -13.05 27.50 4.26
N GLY A 84 -13.30 28.61 4.96
CA GLY A 84 -12.74 29.91 4.58
C GLY A 84 -13.46 30.56 3.41
N ASP A 85 -12.92 31.68 2.94
CA ASP A 85 -13.61 32.58 1.99
C ASP A 85 -13.57 32.06 0.53
N THR A 86 -13.28 30.78 0.34
CA THR A 86 -13.23 30.12 -0.98
C THR A 86 -13.65 28.66 -0.88
N ARG A 87 -13.98 28.06 -2.03
CA ARG A 87 -14.44 26.67 -2.15
C ARG A 87 -13.37 25.82 -2.83
N SER A 88 -13.27 24.56 -2.43
CA SER A 88 -12.33 23.60 -3.03
C SER A 88 -12.71 23.25 -4.47
N VAL A 89 -11.72 23.11 -5.35
CA VAL A 89 -11.94 22.76 -6.77
C VAL A 89 -11.79 21.27 -7.06
N ARG A 90 -11.16 20.53 -6.15
CA ARG A 90 -11.04 19.07 -6.22
C ARG A 90 -11.11 18.50 -4.82
N VAL A 91 -11.79 17.37 -4.70
CA VAL A 91 -11.84 16.58 -3.48
C VAL A 91 -11.29 15.20 -3.76
N GLU A 92 -10.47 14.71 -2.84
CA GLU A 92 -9.90 13.38 -2.88
C GLU A 92 -10.09 12.73 -1.50
N ILE A 93 -10.52 11.48 -1.48
CA ILE A 93 -10.59 10.68 -0.26
C ILE A 93 -9.30 9.88 -0.21
N LEU A 94 -8.47 10.16 0.80
CA LEU A 94 -7.31 9.35 1.13
C LEU A 94 -7.75 8.31 2.16
N GLN A 95 -7.58 7.04 1.82
CA GLN A 95 -7.92 5.95 2.73
C GLN A 95 -6.95 5.93 3.91
N GLY A 96 -7.46 5.56 5.08
CA GLY A 96 -6.67 5.40 6.30
C GLY A 96 -5.73 4.19 6.25
N THR A 97 -4.89 4.08 7.28
CA THR A 97 -4.05 2.91 7.55
C THR A 97 -4.58 2.19 8.82
N VAL A 98 -3.86 1.17 9.30
CA VAL A 98 -4.12 0.61 10.63
C VAL A 98 -3.79 1.62 11.75
N LEU A 99 -2.90 2.59 11.47
CA LEU A 99 -2.43 3.60 12.43
C LEU A 99 -3.04 4.98 12.22
N ASP A 100 -3.78 5.20 11.14
CA ASP A 100 -4.39 6.49 10.80
C ASP A 100 -5.80 6.31 10.27
N SER A 101 -6.70 7.23 10.61
CA SER A 101 -8.02 7.30 9.99
C SER A 101 -7.99 7.86 8.57
N SER A 102 -9.01 7.54 7.79
CA SER A 102 -9.20 8.12 6.46
C SER A 102 -9.26 9.65 6.53
N SER A 103 -8.82 10.28 5.45
CA SER A 103 -8.72 11.73 5.33
C SER A 103 -9.40 12.22 4.05
N ILE A 104 -9.94 13.42 4.10
CA ILE A 104 -10.52 14.10 2.95
C ILE A 104 -9.62 15.28 2.61
N VAL A 105 -9.14 15.31 1.37
CA VAL A 105 -8.29 16.36 0.83
C VAL A 105 -9.16 17.32 0.04
N LEU A 106 -9.15 18.58 0.43
CA LEU A 106 -9.75 19.69 -0.28
C LEU A 106 -8.63 20.47 -0.96
N GLU A 107 -8.59 20.43 -2.29
CA GLU A 107 -7.60 21.13 -3.11
C GLU A 107 -8.12 22.53 -3.47
N TYR A 108 -7.41 23.56 -3.03
CA TYR A 108 -7.72 24.96 -3.30
C TYR A 108 -6.84 25.49 -4.44
N GLN A 109 -7.47 26.10 -5.45
CA GLN A 109 -6.82 26.61 -6.64
C GLN A 109 -7.53 27.89 -7.08
N THR A 110 -6.85 29.04 -7.09
CA THR A 110 -7.51 30.33 -7.41
C THR A 110 -6.76 31.26 -8.36
N ASP A 111 -5.79 30.78 -9.15
CA ASP A 111 -5.25 31.56 -10.27
C ASP A 111 -5.58 30.93 -11.62
N TRP A 112 -6.84 31.07 -12.04
CA TRP A 112 -7.35 30.50 -13.29
C TRP A 112 -6.75 31.18 -14.55
N LYS A 113 -6.01 32.30 -14.42
CA LYS A 113 -5.38 33.00 -15.56
C LYS A 113 -4.29 32.14 -16.21
N GLU A 114 -3.63 31.32 -15.40
CA GLU A 114 -2.57 30.40 -15.83
C GLU A 114 -3.11 29.19 -16.61
N PHE A 115 -4.42 28.96 -16.68
CA PHE A 115 -4.97 27.82 -17.44
C PHE A 115 -4.71 27.94 -18.95
N THR A 116 -4.51 29.18 -19.43
CA THR A 116 -4.23 29.46 -20.84
C THR A 116 -2.84 28.97 -21.29
N SER A 117 -1.90 28.81 -20.36
CA SER A 117 -0.51 28.39 -20.64
C SER A 117 -0.30 26.87 -20.59
N GLN A 118 -1.24 26.10 -20.04
CA GLN A 118 -1.15 24.64 -19.91
C GLN A 118 -1.35 23.91 -21.25
N PRO A 119 -0.69 22.80 -21.59
CA PRO A 119 -0.87 22.12 -22.88
C PRO A 119 -2.30 21.54 -23.07
N SER A 120 -2.73 21.38 -24.33
CA SER A 120 -4.08 20.91 -24.69
C SER A 120 -4.33 19.40 -24.51
N GLY A 121 -3.40 18.68 -23.86
CA GLY A 121 -3.40 17.22 -23.76
C GLY A 121 -3.37 16.74 -22.32
N GLY A 122 -4.17 15.72 -22.02
CA GLY A 122 -4.17 15.00 -20.76
C GLY A 122 -5.13 13.81 -20.83
N PRO A 123 -4.95 12.79 -19.98
CA PRO A 123 -5.88 11.67 -19.91
C PRO A 123 -7.29 12.15 -19.57
N GLN A 124 -8.30 11.42 -20.06
CA GLN A 124 -9.70 11.68 -19.73
C GLN A 124 -9.96 11.36 -18.26
N GLN A 125 -10.41 12.35 -17.50
CA GLN A 125 -10.94 12.13 -16.15
C GLN A 125 -12.41 11.70 -16.25
N LYS A 126 -12.75 10.63 -15.52
CA LYS A 126 -14.06 9.97 -15.53
C LYS A 126 -14.70 9.90 -14.13
N ASP A 127 -14.22 10.68 -13.18
CA ASP A 127 -14.79 10.72 -11.83
C ASP A 127 -16.27 11.19 -11.92
N PRO A 128 -17.21 10.64 -11.12
CA PRO A 128 -18.59 11.11 -11.07
C PRO A 128 -18.76 12.63 -10.83
N VAL A 129 -17.75 13.32 -10.30
CA VAL A 129 -17.72 14.78 -10.14
C VAL A 129 -17.00 15.50 -11.30
N MET A 130 -16.21 14.79 -12.12
CA MET A 130 -15.27 15.37 -13.10
C MET A 130 -15.39 14.74 -14.49
N LEU A 131 -15.78 15.53 -15.49
CA LEU A 131 -15.92 15.06 -16.87
C LEU A 131 -15.01 15.86 -17.82
N GLY A 132 -13.99 15.22 -18.40
CA GLY A 132 -13.24 15.78 -19.54
C GLY A 132 -11.75 15.47 -19.61
N ASN A 133 -11.06 15.99 -20.62
CA ASN A 133 -9.62 15.79 -20.85
C ASN A 133 -8.89 17.13 -20.77
N GLY A 134 -7.71 17.14 -20.13
CA GLY A 134 -6.84 18.32 -20.11
C GLY A 134 -7.56 19.60 -19.61
N ARG A 135 -7.47 20.69 -20.38
CA ARG A 135 -8.04 22.02 -20.03
C ARG A 135 -9.54 21.99 -19.72
N ASP A 136 -10.33 21.14 -20.39
CA ASP A 136 -11.78 21.10 -20.17
C ASP A 136 -12.10 20.61 -18.74
N SER A 137 -11.33 19.64 -18.24
CA SER A 137 -11.45 19.14 -16.86
C SER A 137 -11.04 20.18 -15.81
N MET A 138 -10.09 21.07 -16.16
CA MET A 138 -9.63 22.14 -15.27
C MET A 138 -10.71 23.21 -15.14
N TRP A 139 -11.26 23.69 -16.26
CA TRP A 139 -12.33 24.69 -16.21
C TRP A 139 -13.60 24.17 -15.53
N HIS A 140 -13.95 22.90 -15.78
CA HIS A 140 -15.07 22.26 -15.08
C HIS A 140 -14.86 22.27 -13.56
N ARG A 141 -13.65 21.91 -13.08
CA ARG A 141 -13.28 21.98 -11.66
C ARG A 141 -13.41 23.39 -11.08
N SER A 142 -12.92 24.40 -11.78
CA SER A 142 -12.98 25.78 -11.29
C SER A 142 -14.41 26.30 -11.15
N PHE A 143 -15.31 25.99 -12.08
CA PHE A 143 -16.69 26.49 -12.02
C PHE A 143 -17.56 25.69 -11.03
N TYR A 144 -17.56 24.36 -11.12
CA TYR A 144 -18.35 23.52 -10.21
C TYR A 144 -17.74 23.39 -8.80
N GLY A 145 -16.47 23.74 -8.65
CA GLY A 145 -15.82 23.88 -7.35
C GLY A 145 -15.90 25.30 -6.81
N GLY A 146 -15.82 26.32 -7.66
CA GLY A 146 -15.69 27.72 -7.24
C GLY A 146 -16.99 28.50 -7.07
N THR A 147 -18.13 28.03 -7.61
CA THR A 147 -19.43 28.72 -7.48
C THR A 147 -20.63 27.78 -7.64
N ASP A 148 -21.77 28.09 -7.01
CA ASP A 148 -23.07 27.44 -7.27
C ASP A 148 -24.02 28.33 -8.08
N ASP A 149 -23.57 29.49 -8.55
CA ASP A 149 -24.42 30.41 -9.32
C ASP A 149 -24.98 29.71 -10.57
N PRO A 150 -26.30 29.45 -10.66
CA PRO A 150 -26.88 28.69 -11.77
C PRO A 150 -26.68 29.41 -13.11
N GLN A 151 -26.60 30.74 -13.10
CA GLN A 151 -26.32 31.52 -14.29
C GLN A 151 -24.86 31.33 -14.72
N ALA A 152 -23.92 31.41 -13.77
CA ALA A 152 -22.50 31.14 -14.04
C ALA A 152 -22.30 29.76 -14.65
N LEU A 153 -22.93 28.73 -14.06
CA LEU A 153 -22.84 27.34 -14.53
C LEU A 153 -23.48 27.18 -15.92
N LYS A 154 -24.60 27.84 -16.19
CA LYS A 154 -25.23 27.80 -17.50
C LYS A 154 -24.37 28.46 -18.58
N GLU A 155 -23.83 29.65 -18.31
CA GLU A 155 -22.91 30.35 -19.21
C GLU A 155 -21.63 29.52 -19.44
N PHE A 156 -21.15 28.83 -18.41
CA PHE A 156 -20.01 27.92 -18.49
C PHE A 156 -20.28 26.72 -19.41
N GLU A 157 -21.40 26.02 -19.23
CA GLU A 157 -21.79 24.86 -20.04
C GLU A 157 -21.99 25.24 -21.52
N ASP A 158 -22.60 26.39 -21.79
CA ASP A 158 -22.78 26.88 -23.16
C ASP A 158 -21.41 27.16 -23.82
N LEU A 159 -20.47 27.72 -23.06
CA LEU A 159 -19.10 27.97 -23.54
C LEU A 159 -18.30 26.66 -23.72
N LEU A 160 -18.48 25.68 -22.83
CA LEU A 160 -17.89 24.35 -22.92
C LEU A 160 -18.39 23.59 -24.14
N GLN A 161 -19.69 23.66 -24.42
CA GLN A 161 -20.29 23.09 -25.62
C GLN A 161 -19.73 23.76 -26.89
N ALA A 162 -19.71 25.10 -26.95
CA ALA A 162 -19.14 25.83 -28.07
C ALA A 162 -17.65 25.52 -28.31
N ARG A 163 -16.90 25.25 -27.24
CA ARG A 163 -15.52 24.77 -27.33
C ARG A 163 -15.44 23.35 -27.88
N ARG A 164 -16.30 22.42 -27.44
CA ARG A 164 -16.32 21.02 -27.92
C ARG A 164 -16.60 20.93 -29.42
N GLU A 165 -17.46 21.81 -29.92
CA GLU A 165 -17.81 21.94 -31.34
C GLU A 165 -16.70 22.53 -32.21
N ALA A 166 -15.73 23.25 -31.62
CA ALA A 166 -14.59 23.77 -32.35
C ALA A 166 -13.60 22.65 -32.74
N PRO A 167 -12.93 22.75 -33.90
CA PRO A 167 -11.85 21.84 -34.27
C PRO A 167 -10.82 21.70 -33.14
N SER A 168 -10.31 20.49 -32.90
CA SER A 168 -9.43 20.19 -31.76
C SER A 168 -8.23 21.16 -31.67
N ASN A 169 -7.60 21.46 -32.80
CA ASN A 169 -6.49 22.40 -32.92
C ASN A 169 -6.87 23.88 -32.75
N LYS A 170 -8.15 24.22 -32.61
CA LYS A 170 -8.67 25.59 -32.43
C LYS A 170 -9.41 25.79 -31.11
N ARG A 171 -9.61 24.75 -30.31
CA ARG A 171 -10.32 24.86 -29.01
C ARG A 171 -9.71 25.90 -28.09
N HIS A 172 -8.37 25.99 -28.05
CA HIS A 172 -7.63 26.97 -27.25
C HIS A 172 -8.05 28.43 -27.49
N LEU A 173 -8.59 28.76 -28.67
CA LEU A 173 -9.07 30.10 -28.98
C LEU A 173 -10.26 30.53 -28.10
N LYS A 174 -10.91 29.57 -27.42
CA LYS A 174 -11.98 29.83 -26.45
C LYS A 174 -11.49 30.09 -25.02
N ASP A 175 -10.22 29.82 -24.70
CA ASP A 175 -9.74 30.01 -23.31
C ASP A 175 -9.87 31.46 -22.79
N PRO A 176 -9.65 32.52 -23.60
CA PRO A 176 -9.90 33.89 -23.16
C PRO A 176 -11.36 34.15 -22.76
N ASP A 177 -12.32 33.41 -23.32
CA ASP A 177 -13.73 33.54 -22.95
C ASP A 177 -14.01 32.87 -21.60
N PHE A 178 -13.34 31.74 -21.29
CA PHE A 178 -13.43 31.10 -19.98
C PHE A 178 -12.81 31.97 -18.89
N VAL A 179 -11.67 32.59 -19.19
CA VAL A 179 -11.02 33.60 -18.34
C VAL A 179 -11.99 34.73 -18.00
N LYS A 180 -12.63 35.35 -19.01
CA LYS A 180 -13.62 36.42 -18.78
C LYS A 180 -14.81 35.96 -17.94
N LEU A 181 -15.31 34.75 -18.19
CA LEU A 181 -16.40 34.19 -17.42
C LEU A 181 -15.99 33.97 -15.95
N ALA A 182 -14.75 33.52 -15.72
CA ALA A 182 -14.19 33.32 -14.39
C ALA A 182 -14.01 34.68 -13.66
N GLU A 183 -13.53 35.72 -14.34
CA GLU A 183 -13.46 37.09 -13.78
C GLU A 183 -14.82 37.61 -13.32
N LYS A 184 -15.89 37.18 -14.01
CA LYS A 184 -17.26 37.62 -13.73
C LYS A 184 -17.87 36.89 -12.54
N HIS A 185 -17.61 35.60 -12.38
CA HIS A 185 -18.37 34.74 -11.45
C HIS A 185 -17.54 34.06 -10.35
N LEU A 186 -16.21 33.99 -10.46
CA LEU A 186 -15.35 33.33 -9.49
C LEU A 186 -14.60 34.33 -8.60
N PRO A 187 -14.26 33.95 -7.35
CA PRO A 187 -13.46 34.79 -6.47
C PRO A 187 -12.11 35.19 -7.10
N SER A 188 -11.67 36.42 -6.84
CA SER A 188 -10.38 36.96 -7.30
C SER A 188 -9.33 37.06 -6.18
N VAL A 189 -9.61 36.46 -5.01
CA VAL A 189 -8.71 36.50 -3.85
C VAL A 189 -7.44 35.71 -4.14
N PRO A 190 -6.23 36.30 -3.95
CA PRO A 190 -4.98 35.59 -4.17
C PRO A 190 -4.87 34.32 -3.31
N LEU A 191 -4.41 33.21 -3.89
CA LEU A 191 -4.32 31.92 -3.20
C LEU A 191 -3.52 31.98 -1.88
N LYS A 192 -2.47 32.80 -1.82
CA LYS A 192 -1.69 33.01 -0.59
C LYS A 192 -2.52 33.63 0.55
N GLN A 193 -3.45 34.53 0.22
CA GLN A 193 -4.35 35.13 1.18
C GLN A 193 -5.38 34.10 1.65
N VAL A 194 -6.00 33.37 0.72
CA VAL A 194 -6.91 32.25 1.03
C VAL A 194 -6.28 31.26 2.01
N ARG A 195 -5.05 30.82 1.72
CA ARG A 195 -4.29 29.93 2.60
C ARG A 195 -4.10 30.53 4.00
N SER A 196 -3.75 31.82 4.07
CA SER A 196 -3.58 32.52 5.35
C SER A 196 -4.90 32.58 6.14
N ASP A 197 -6.02 32.82 5.45
CA ASP A 197 -7.35 32.90 6.06
C ASP A 197 -7.79 31.52 6.58
N VAL A 198 -7.60 30.46 5.79
CA VAL A 198 -7.85 29.07 6.22
C VAL A 198 -7.00 28.74 7.45
N LYS A 199 -5.71 29.07 7.46
CA LYS A 199 -4.84 28.85 8.61
C LYS A 199 -5.33 29.59 9.86
N SER A 200 -5.66 30.88 9.73
CA SER A 200 -6.17 31.69 10.85
C SER A 200 -7.49 31.14 11.41
N ARG A 201 -8.36 30.58 10.56
CA ARG A 201 -9.58 29.90 10.99
C ARG A 201 -9.28 28.64 11.80
N ILE A 202 -8.31 27.82 11.37
CA ILE A 202 -7.86 26.66 12.14
C ILE A 202 -7.29 27.08 13.50
N GLU A 203 -6.45 28.12 13.55
CA GLU A 203 -5.88 28.64 14.81
C GLU A 203 -6.99 29.11 15.78
N LYS A 204 -8.04 29.77 15.27
CA LYS A 204 -9.21 30.13 16.08
C LYS A 204 -10.01 28.91 16.59
N LEU A 205 -10.12 27.86 15.77
CA LEU A 205 -10.70 26.59 16.24
C LEU A 205 -9.86 26.00 17.37
N VAL A 206 -8.52 26.00 17.25
CA VAL A 206 -7.62 25.56 18.32
C VAL A 206 -7.85 26.36 19.60
N GLU A 207 -7.90 27.68 19.53
CA GLU A 207 -8.16 28.53 20.71
C GLU A 207 -9.51 28.21 21.37
N ALA A 208 -10.56 28.06 20.56
CA ALA A 208 -11.91 27.77 21.06
C ALA A 208 -12.04 26.37 21.68
N PHE A 209 -11.31 25.39 21.15
CA PHE A 209 -11.34 23.99 21.59
C PHE A 209 -10.18 23.61 22.53
N ALA A 210 -9.30 24.53 22.90
CA ALA A 210 -8.18 24.29 23.81
C ALA A 210 -8.57 23.61 25.14
N PRO A 211 -9.72 23.94 25.78
CA PRO A 211 -10.18 23.23 26.99
C PRO A 211 -10.45 21.74 26.78
N TYR A 212 -10.59 21.29 25.53
CA TYR A 212 -10.83 19.89 25.14
C TYR A 212 -9.58 19.24 24.51
N GLY A 213 -8.40 19.84 24.69
CA GLY A 213 -7.13 19.30 24.23
C GLY A 213 -6.71 19.70 22.82
N ALA A 214 -7.39 20.66 22.19
CA ALA A 214 -6.98 21.19 20.90
C ALA A 214 -5.63 21.94 21.00
N HIS A 215 -4.74 21.71 20.04
CA HIS A 215 -3.44 22.37 19.94
C HIS A 215 -2.87 22.28 18.53
N VAL A 216 -1.95 23.18 18.20
CA VAL A 216 -1.13 23.08 16.98
C VAL A 216 -0.12 21.96 17.17
N LEU A 217 0.06 21.13 16.16
CA LEU A 217 1.00 20.00 16.20
C LEU A 217 2.43 20.51 16.03
N ASP A 218 3.34 20.02 16.87
CA ASP A 218 4.78 20.27 16.72
C ASP A 218 5.34 19.62 15.45
N THR A 219 4.76 18.49 15.04
CA THR A 219 5.21 17.69 13.89
C THR A 219 4.00 17.31 13.02
N PRO A 220 3.60 18.15 12.06
CA PRO A 220 2.46 17.86 11.19
C PRO A 220 2.83 16.83 10.11
N GLU A 221 2.35 15.58 10.23
CA GLU A 221 2.73 14.48 9.32
C GLU A 221 2.24 14.64 7.87
N LEU A 222 1.14 15.36 7.66
CA LEU A 222 0.46 15.47 6.36
C LEU A 222 0.66 16.82 5.66
N GLY A 223 1.49 17.71 6.20
CA GLY A 223 1.69 19.03 5.63
C GLY A 223 2.66 19.89 6.42
N ASN A 224 2.75 21.17 6.07
CA ASN A 224 3.64 22.12 6.73
C ASN A 224 2.97 22.88 7.90
N PHE A 225 1.69 22.63 8.13
CA PHE A 225 0.95 23.04 9.32
C PHE A 225 -0.10 21.98 9.64
N GLY A 226 -0.34 21.74 10.93
CA GLY A 226 -1.35 20.78 11.40
C GLY A 226 -1.84 21.15 12.78
N ALA A 227 -3.08 20.81 13.08
CA ALA A 227 -3.69 21.02 14.37
C ALA A 227 -4.61 19.86 14.75
N LYS A 228 -4.55 19.46 16.02
CA LYS A 228 -5.55 18.62 16.66
C LYS A 228 -6.70 19.52 17.11
N ILE A 229 -7.93 19.22 16.69
CA ILE A 229 -9.13 19.93 17.15
C ILE A 229 -9.87 19.10 18.20
N THR A 230 -10.05 17.81 17.95
CA THR A 230 -10.57 16.82 18.91
C THR A 230 -9.81 15.50 18.73
N ASP A 231 -10.14 14.47 19.50
CA ASP A 231 -9.56 13.13 19.30
C ASP A 231 -9.91 12.51 17.93
N GLY A 232 -11.02 12.91 17.30
CA GLY A 232 -11.47 12.42 15.99
C GLY A 232 -11.40 13.45 14.86
N LEU A 233 -10.75 14.60 15.07
CA LEU A 233 -10.62 15.63 14.04
C LEU A 233 -9.28 16.36 14.11
N TYR A 234 -8.55 16.26 13.00
CA TYR A 234 -7.29 16.90 12.73
C TYR A 234 -7.38 17.66 11.41
N LEU A 235 -6.77 18.85 11.35
CA LEU A 235 -6.76 19.70 10.18
C LEU A 235 -5.31 19.99 9.79
N TYR A 236 -4.95 19.73 8.53
CA TYR A 236 -3.63 20.02 8.00
C TYR A 236 -3.68 20.97 6.81
N ILE A 237 -2.65 21.79 6.66
CA ILE A 237 -2.39 22.57 5.46
C ILE A 237 -1.10 22.05 4.85
N ARG A 238 -1.15 21.74 3.54
CA ARG A 238 0.02 21.36 2.75
C ARG A 238 0.16 22.27 1.55
N ASP A 239 1.29 22.96 1.48
CA ASP A 239 1.64 23.80 0.35
C ASP A 239 2.32 23.02 -0.76
N PHE A 240 2.10 23.44 -2.00
CA PHE A 240 2.83 22.96 -3.15
C PHE A 240 3.54 24.13 -3.84
N PRO A 241 4.85 24.02 -4.09
CA PRO A 241 5.57 25.06 -4.80
C PRO A 241 5.23 25.03 -6.29
N LYS A 242 5.66 26.07 -7.03
CA LYS A 242 5.40 26.19 -8.47
C LYS A 242 6.07 25.09 -9.31
N ASP A 243 6.94 24.28 -8.72
CA ASP A 243 7.72 23.19 -9.33
C ASP A 243 7.38 21.81 -8.74
N ALA A 244 6.21 21.66 -8.09
CA ALA A 244 5.77 20.38 -7.54
C ALA A 244 5.71 19.28 -8.63
N PRO A 245 6.24 18.07 -8.39
CA PRO A 245 6.20 16.98 -9.37
C PRO A 245 4.77 16.62 -9.76
N THR A 246 4.56 16.20 -11.01
CA THR A 246 3.29 15.68 -11.59
C THR A 246 2.16 16.65 -11.89
N ARG A 247 2.35 17.95 -11.64
CA ARG A 247 1.49 19.01 -12.17
C ARG A 247 2.31 20.03 -12.95
N TYR A 248 1.65 20.81 -13.79
CA TYR A 248 2.33 21.80 -14.63
C TYR A 248 2.88 22.94 -13.76
N ASP A 249 4.08 23.44 -14.10
CA ASP A 249 4.82 24.49 -13.36
C ASP A 249 4.06 25.83 -13.12
N HIS A 250 2.86 25.94 -13.69
CA HIS A 250 2.02 27.13 -13.71
C HIS A 250 0.77 27.01 -12.82
N ASP A 251 0.64 25.93 -12.03
CA ASP A 251 -0.55 25.65 -11.23
C ASP A 251 -0.27 25.68 -9.72
N PRO A 252 -0.29 26.85 -9.05
CA PRO A 252 -0.15 26.89 -7.60
C PRO A 252 -1.44 26.40 -6.93
N PHE A 253 -1.30 25.48 -5.97
CA PHE A 253 -2.40 25.01 -5.12
C PHE A 253 -1.89 24.72 -3.70
N PHE A 254 -2.82 24.61 -2.75
CA PHE A 254 -2.55 24.02 -1.44
C PHE A 254 -3.69 23.06 -1.08
N TRP A 255 -3.42 22.13 -0.19
CA TRP A 255 -4.41 21.20 0.35
C TRP A 255 -4.80 21.59 1.76
N LEU A 256 -6.10 21.58 2.03
CA LEU A 256 -6.65 21.41 3.37
C LEU A 256 -7.02 19.94 3.54
N ILE A 257 -6.46 19.28 4.53
CA ILE A 257 -6.69 17.87 4.81
C ILE A 257 -7.49 17.76 6.10
N VAL A 258 -8.69 17.19 6.00
CA VAL A 258 -9.58 16.87 7.11
C VAL A 258 -9.38 15.40 7.46
N SER A 259 -8.78 15.12 8.61
CA SER A 259 -8.34 13.77 9.01
C SER A 259 -8.93 13.35 10.34
N GLY A 260 -9.23 12.06 10.50
CA GLY A 260 -9.61 11.49 11.79
C GLY A 260 -8.43 11.34 12.76
N GLY A 261 -7.19 11.56 12.28
CA GLY A 261 -5.99 11.44 13.09
C GLY A 261 -5.53 9.99 13.32
N PRO A 262 -4.57 9.80 14.25
CA PRO A 262 -3.98 8.50 14.53
C PRO A 262 -5.00 7.55 15.17
N ARG A 263 -4.88 6.27 14.83
CA ARG A 263 -5.61 5.13 15.39
C ARG A 263 -4.68 4.35 16.33
N GLN A 264 -5.24 3.85 17.42
CA GLN A 264 -4.53 2.91 18.28
C GLN A 264 -4.64 1.50 17.69
N VAL A 265 -3.53 0.77 17.66
CA VAL A 265 -3.53 -0.67 17.40
C VAL A 265 -4.37 -1.35 18.50
N PRO A 266 -5.21 -2.36 18.16
CA PRO A 266 -5.93 -3.13 19.17
C PRO A 266 -4.99 -3.65 20.27
N ALA A 267 -5.38 -3.51 21.54
CA ALA A 267 -4.54 -3.91 22.68
C ALA A 267 -4.37 -5.44 22.79
N ASP A 268 -5.24 -6.19 22.13
CA ASP A 268 -5.25 -7.66 21.99
C ASP A 268 -4.66 -8.13 20.66
N PHE A 269 -3.93 -7.26 19.95
CA PHE A 269 -3.22 -7.62 18.73
C PHE A 269 -2.15 -8.67 19.02
N ILE A 270 -2.28 -9.81 18.34
CA ILE A 270 -1.24 -10.84 18.23
C ILE A 270 -0.69 -10.83 16.79
N PRO A 271 0.64 -10.86 16.59
CA PRO A 271 1.23 -10.94 15.25
C PRO A 271 0.75 -12.17 14.47
N ALA A 272 0.85 -12.12 13.14
CA ALA A 272 0.44 -13.22 12.26
C ALA A 272 1.13 -14.55 12.59
N PHE A 273 2.37 -14.47 13.06
CA PHE A 273 3.20 -15.53 13.60
C PHE A 273 4.34 -14.85 14.39
N PRO A 274 5.08 -15.56 15.27
CA PRO A 274 6.26 -15.01 15.93
C PRO A 274 7.29 -14.47 14.92
N GLY A 275 7.55 -13.16 14.97
CA GLY A 275 8.41 -12.44 14.02
C GLY A 275 7.70 -11.84 12.82
N ALA A 276 6.36 -11.84 12.77
CA ALA A 276 5.61 -11.05 11.79
C ALA A 276 5.61 -9.58 12.20
N GLU A 277 6.07 -8.69 11.32
CA GLU A 277 6.24 -7.27 11.62
C GLU A 277 5.65 -6.38 10.52
N GLY A 278 5.61 -5.07 10.76
CA GLY A 278 5.09 -4.10 9.80
C GLY A 278 3.57 -4.16 9.60
N PHE A 279 3.08 -3.47 8.57
CA PHE A 279 1.64 -3.24 8.36
C PHE A 279 0.82 -4.51 8.09
N GLY A 280 1.43 -5.60 7.63
CA GLY A 280 0.77 -6.89 7.42
C GLY A 280 0.65 -7.74 8.67
N ALA A 281 1.33 -7.38 9.78
CA ALA A 281 1.44 -8.24 10.97
C ALA A 281 0.09 -8.59 11.61
N LEU A 282 -0.99 -7.86 11.32
CA LEU A 282 -2.36 -8.13 11.78
C LEU A 282 -3.07 -9.30 11.07
N ALA A 283 -2.47 -9.89 10.05
CA ALA A 283 -3.03 -11.06 9.40
C ALA A 283 -3.21 -12.22 10.39
N THR A 284 -4.35 -12.88 10.39
CA THR A 284 -4.55 -14.17 11.08
C THR A 284 -4.46 -15.35 10.12
N GLY A 285 -4.52 -15.09 8.80
CA GLY A 285 -4.55 -16.12 7.77
C GLY A 285 -5.63 -17.16 8.06
N GLY A 286 -5.23 -18.43 8.03
CA GLY A 286 -6.06 -19.60 8.29
C GLY A 286 -6.16 -20.07 9.73
N ARG A 287 -5.71 -19.28 10.73
CA ARG A 287 -5.68 -19.67 12.16
C ARG A 287 -6.97 -20.34 12.63
N GLY A 288 -6.84 -21.48 13.31
CA GLY A 288 -7.97 -22.28 13.82
C GLY A 288 -8.87 -22.88 12.73
N GLY A 289 -8.48 -22.76 11.46
CA GLY A 289 -9.21 -23.20 10.29
C GLY A 289 -8.98 -24.66 9.94
N LYS A 290 -9.34 -25.02 8.71
CA LYS A 290 -9.09 -26.36 8.16
C LYS A 290 -7.65 -26.51 7.72
N VAL A 291 -7.09 -27.69 7.92
CA VAL A 291 -5.83 -28.07 7.29
C VAL A 291 -6.12 -28.77 5.97
N ILE A 292 -5.43 -28.35 4.91
CA ILE A 292 -5.57 -28.88 3.57
C ILE A 292 -4.19 -29.22 3.02
N TYR A 293 -4.02 -30.48 2.64
CA TYR A 293 -2.81 -30.92 1.96
C TYR A 293 -2.96 -30.87 0.44
N VAL A 294 -2.03 -30.19 -0.23
CA VAL A 294 -1.76 -30.36 -1.66
C VAL A 294 -0.99 -31.66 -1.84
N THR A 295 -1.55 -32.59 -2.62
CA THR A 295 -1.04 -33.96 -2.78
C THR A 295 -0.60 -34.30 -4.20
N ASN A 296 -0.70 -33.35 -5.13
CA ASN A 296 -0.19 -33.48 -6.48
C ASN A 296 0.20 -32.12 -7.07
N THR A 297 1.00 -32.15 -8.13
CA THR A 297 1.47 -30.96 -8.85
C THR A 297 0.58 -30.59 -10.05
N ASN A 298 -0.59 -31.22 -10.18
CA ASN A 298 -1.52 -30.89 -11.27
C ASN A 298 -2.05 -29.46 -11.09
N SER A 299 -2.34 -28.81 -12.22
CA SER A 299 -2.84 -27.43 -12.25
C SER A 299 -4.24 -27.25 -11.65
N ASP A 300 -5.04 -28.33 -11.60
CA ASP A 300 -6.42 -28.33 -11.12
C ASP A 300 -6.86 -29.74 -10.71
N GLY A 301 -8.02 -29.84 -10.07
CA GLY A 301 -8.67 -31.07 -9.65
C GLY A 301 -8.34 -31.48 -8.21
N PRO A 302 -8.86 -32.63 -7.77
CA PRO A 302 -8.70 -33.10 -6.40
C PRO A 302 -7.23 -33.18 -5.96
N GLY A 303 -6.91 -32.60 -4.80
CA GLY A 303 -5.57 -32.56 -4.19
C GLY A 303 -4.61 -31.54 -4.82
N SER A 304 -5.07 -30.69 -5.73
CA SER A 304 -4.27 -29.63 -6.35
C SER A 304 -4.19 -28.38 -5.47
N LEU A 305 -3.19 -27.52 -5.72
CA LEU A 305 -3.11 -26.21 -5.10
C LEU A 305 -4.35 -25.36 -5.39
N LYS A 306 -4.86 -25.42 -6.63
CA LYS A 306 -6.02 -24.62 -7.03
C LYS A 306 -7.28 -24.96 -6.22
N GLU A 307 -7.56 -26.26 -6.00
CA GLU A 307 -8.67 -26.69 -5.14
C GLU A 307 -8.52 -26.16 -3.69
N ALA A 308 -7.31 -26.20 -3.14
CA ALA A 308 -7.04 -25.67 -1.80
C ALA A 308 -7.27 -24.15 -1.73
N LEU A 309 -6.86 -23.40 -2.76
CA LEU A 309 -7.08 -21.95 -2.85
C LEU A 309 -8.57 -21.58 -3.00
N GLU A 310 -9.35 -22.40 -3.71
CA GLU A 310 -10.79 -22.18 -3.94
C GLU A 310 -11.66 -22.63 -2.76
N THR A 311 -11.10 -23.38 -1.80
CA THR A 311 -11.83 -23.81 -0.60
C THR A 311 -12.23 -22.62 0.27
N GLN A 312 -13.47 -22.61 0.72
CA GLN A 312 -14.03 -21.52 1.54
C GLN A 312 -13.71 -21.67 3.03
N GLY A 313 -13.58 -20.53 3.70
CA GLY A 313 -13.35 -20.40 5.14
C GLY A 313 -11.87 -20.41 5.52
N PRO A 314 -11.55 -20.17 6.81
CA PRO A 314 -10.19 -20.19 7.32
C PRO A 314 -9.51 -21.52 7.03
N ARG A 315 -8.31 -21.47 6.45
CA ARG A 315 -7.55 -22.69 6.12
C ARG A 315 -6.04 -22.47 6.06
N THR A 316 -5.32 -23.50 6.51
CA THR A 316 -3.88 -23.64 6.36
C THR A 316 -3.60 -24.69 5.30
N VAL A 317 -2.87 -24.30 4.26
CA VAL A 317 -2.50 -25.14 3.13
C VAL A 317 -1.05 -25.57 3.27
N LEU A 318 -0.86 -26.89 3.29
CA LEU A 318 0.40 -27.60 3.44
C LEU A 318 0.65 -28.50 2.22
N PHE A 319 1.87 -28.99 2.04
CA PHE A 319 2.25 -29.78 0.86
C PHE A 319 2.77 -31.18 1.24
N LYS A 320 2.25 -32.23 0.56
CA LYS A 320 2.83 -33.59 0.58
C LYS A 320 3.69 -33.88 -0.65
N VAL A 321 3.90 -32.87 -1.50
CA VAL A 321 4.61 -32.97 -2.77
C VAL A 321 5.72 -31.94 -2.86
N SER A 322 6.70 -32.24 -3.69
CA SER A 322 7.83 -31.39 -4.06
C SER A 322 7.82 -31.09 -5.54
N GLY A 323 8.52 -30.03 -5.94
CA GLY A 323 8.70 -29.67 -7.33
C GLY A 323 7.76 -28.56 -7.81
N GLN A 324 7.54 -28.53 -9.11
CA GLN A 324 6.83 -27.45 -9.79
C GLN A 324 5.33 -27.73 -9.89
N ILE A 325 4.52 -26.72 -9.54
CA ILE A 325 3.07 -26.68 -9.72
C ILE A 325 2.78 -25.66 -10.83
N ASP A 326 2.36 -26.14 -11.99
CA ASP A 326 2.07 -25.29 -13.14
C ASP A 326 0.67 -24.67 -13.06
N LEU A 327 0.59 -23.35 -13.17
CA LEU A 327 -0.64 -22.57 -13.29
C LEU A 327 -0.67 -21.88 -14.67
N PRO A 328 -1.22 -22.53 -15.72
CA PRO A 328 -1.17 -22.00 -17.08
C PRO A 328 -2.01 -20.73 -17.27
N ASP A 329 -3.05 -20.58 -16.46
CA ASP A 329 -3.93 -19.41 -16.43
C ASP A 329 -3.73 -18.60 -15.15
N ASP A 330 -4.16 -17.33 -15.18
CA ASP A 330 -4.17 -16.48 -13.98
C ASP A 330 -5.07 -17.13 -12.91
N THR A 331 -4.46 -17.51 -11.79
CA THR A 331 -5.17 -18.13 -10.67
C THR A 331 -5.45 -17.07 -9.63
N TRP A 332 -6.73 -16.78 -9.37
CA TRP A 332 -7.13 -15.73 -8.44
C TRP A 332 -7.50 -16.31 -7.07
N ILE A 333 -6.81 -15.85 -6.03
CA ILE A 333 -7.21 -16.10 -4.64
C ILE A 333 -8.42 -15.22 -4.34
N THR A 334 -9.60 -15.83 -4.40
CA THR A 334 -10.89 -15.16 -4.12
C THR A 334 -11.47 -15.52 -2.77
N GLN A 335 -10.89 -16.51 -2.09
CA GLN A 335 -11.24 -16.90 -0.72
C GLN A 335 -10.10 -16.46 0.21
N GLY A 336 -10.39 -15.49 1.10
CA GLY A 336 -9.45 -14.98 2.11
C GLY A 336 -9.27 -15.96 3.27
N ASP A 337 -8.73 -15.50 4.39
CA ASP A 337 -8.45 -16.32 5.57
C ASP A 337 -7.59 -17.56 5.22
N LEU A 338 -6.46 -17.29 4.57
CA LEU A 338 -5.59 -18.31 3.99
C LEU A 338 -4.19 -18.21 4.58
N THR A 339 -3.69 -19.33 5.10
CA THR A 339 -2.26 -19.53 5.36
C THR A 339 -1.71 -20.54 4.35
N LEU A 340 -0.62 -20.22 3.65
CA LEU A 340 0.04 -21.09 2.68
C LEU A 340 1.51 -21.26 3.09
N ILE A 341 1.91 -22.48 3.47
CA ILE A 341 3.23 -22.74 4.04
C ILE A 341 4.01 -23.71 3.16
N GLY A 342 5.09 -23.24 2.56
CA GLY A 342 6.04 -24.07 1.81
C GLY A 342 7.05 -24.81 2.68
N TYR A 343 7.18 -24.44 3.96
CA TYR A 343 8.16 -25.03 4.89
C TYR A 343 8.00 -26.53 5.09
N ASN A 344 6.77 -27.03 5.03
CA ASN A 344 6.47 -28.43 5.27
C ASN A 344 6.65 -29.32 4.02
N ALA A 345 6.88 -28.72 2.85
CA ALA A 345 7.02 -29.49 1.62
C ALA A 345 8.26 -30.42 1.71
N PRO A 346 8.23 -31.62 1.11
CA PRO A 346 9.42 -32.48 1.05
C PRO A 346 10.49 -31.98 0.09
N GLY A 347 11.70 -32.55 0.17
CA GLY A 347 12.80 -32.28 -0.76
C GLY A 347 13.24 -30.81 -0.77
N ASP A 348 13.38 -30.23 -1.96
CA ASP A 348 13.72 -28.81 -2.14
C ASP A 348 12.50 -27.88 -1.94
N GLY A 349 11.34 -28.45 -1.65
CA GLY A 349 10.07 -27.75 -1.49
C GLY A 349 9.31 -27.57 -2.82
N VAL A 350 8.39 -26.61 -2.82
CA VAL A 350 7.48 -26.36 -3.96
C VAL A 350 7.76 -25.04 -4.65
N GLU A 351 7.40 -24.99 -5.93
CA GLU A 351 7.34 -23.77 -6.73
C GLU A 351 6.00 -23.66 -7.45
N VAL A 352 5.42 -22.46 -7.43
CA VAL A 352 4.32 -22.07 -8.31
C VAL A 352 4.90 -21.47 -9.58
N ASN A 353 4.72 -22.19 -10.70
CA ASN A 353 5.05 -21.69 -12.03
C ASN A 353 3.80 -21.14 -12.71
N GLY A 354 3.61 -19.83 -12.59
CA GLY A 354 2.45 -19.14 -13.14
C GLY A 354 2.10 -17.88 -12.35
N ARG A 355 1.02 -17.22 -12.75
CA ARG A 355 0.58 -15.97 -12.13
C ARG A 355 -0.48 -16.24 -11.06
N LEU A 356 -0.09 -16.13 -9.80
CA LEU A 356 -1.00 -16.16 -8.66
C LEU A 356 -1.45 -14.73 -8.33
N CYS A 357 -2.73 -14.43 -8.48
CA CYS A 357 -3.31 -13.11 -8.31
C CYS A 357 -4.15 -13.02 -7.03
N MET A 358 -4.22 -11.84 -6.41
CA MET A 358 -4.95 -11.64 -5.15
C MET A 358 -6.26 -10.87 -5.36
N ALA A 359 -7.35 -11.40 -4.79
CA ALA A 359 -8.67 -10.79 -4.78
C ALA A 359 -9.39 -10.92 -3.42
N ALA A 360 -8.65 -11.29 -2.37
CA ALA A 360 -9.16 -11.48 -1.02
C ALA A 360 -8.10 -11.07 0.03
N SER A 361 -8.58 -10.77 1.23
CA SER A 361 -7.80 -10.27 2.37
C SER A 361 -7.46 -11.38 3.37
N ASN A 362 -6.65 -11.03 4.37
CA ASN A 362 -6.26 -11.92 5.47
C ASN A 362 -5.49 -13.16 5.00
N ILE A 363 -4.28 -12.92 4.48
CA ILE A 363 -3.47 -13.96 3.82
C ILE A 363 -2.06 -13.96 4.39
N VAL A 364 -1.58 -15.15 4.73
CA VAL A 364 -0.19 -15.40 5.15
C VAL A 364 0.43 -16.38 4.17
N MET A 365 1.55 -16.01 3.56
CA MET A 365 2.33 -16.91 2.68
C MET A 365 3.76 -16.99 3.16
N ARG A 366 4.24 -18.21 3.41
CA ARG A 366 5.57 -18.42 3.96
C ARG A 366 6.34 -19.52 3.23
N GLY A 367 7.61 -19.31 2.92
CA GLY A 367 8.46 -20.35 2.31
C GLY A 367 8.06 -20.76 0.89
N MET A 368 7.30 -19.92 0.18
CA MET A 368 6.80 -20.22 -1.15
C MET A 368 7.71 -19.64 -2.25
N ARG A 369 7.75 -20.31 -3.41
CA ARG A 369 8.43 -19.81 -4.60
C ARG A 369 7.42 -19.49 -5.68
N PHE A 370 7.51 -18.30 -6.25
CA PHE A 370 6.66 -17.82 -7.34
C PHE A 370 7.56 -17.42 -8.51
N ARG A 371 7.53 -18.19 -9.59
CA ARG A 371 8.42 -17.97 -10.73
C ARG A 371 7.65 -18.03 -12.04
N LEU A 372 7.86 -17.03 -12.90
CA LEU A 372 7.24 -17.01 -14.24
C LEU A 372 8.19 -17.57 -15.28
N ARG A 373 8.17 -18.88 -15.50
CA ARG A 373 9.08 -19.49 -16.48
C ARG A 373 8.65 -19.18 -17.92
N PRO A 374 9.61 -19.08 -18.86
CA PRO A 374 9.31 -19.00 -20.29
C PRO A 374 8.32 -20.09 -20.73
N PRO A 375 7.39 -19.79 -21.67
CA PRO A 375 7.29 -18.56 -22.45
C PRO A 375 6.34 -17.50 -21.84
N MET A 376 6.05 -17.54 -20.52
CA MET A 376 5.08 -16.61 -19.93
C MET A 376 5.57 -15.16 -19.95
N VAL A 377 4.72 -14.26 -20.48
CA VAL A 377 4.98 -12.82 -20.53
C VAL A 377 3.95 -12.09 -19.67
N LYS A 378 4.24 -11.95 -18.37
CA LYS A 378 3.31 -11.39 -17.38
C LYS A 378 4.09 -10.73 -16.22
N ASP A 379 3.39 -9.87 -15.47
CA ASP A 379 3.78 -9.45 -14.12
C ASP A 379 3.62 -10.66 -13.17
N GLY A 380 4.52 -10.81 -12.19
CA GLY A 380 4.57 -11.96 -11.27
C GLY A 380 3.30 -12.16 -10.45
N MET A 381 2.60 -11.07 -10.13
CA MET A 381 1.33 -11.06 -9.42
C MET A 381 0.43 -9.95 -9.96
N SER A 382 -0.87 -10.04 -9.73
CA SER A 382 -1.84 -8.96 -9.96
C SER A 382 -2.84 -8.91 -8.83
N THR A 383 -3.47 -7.75 -8.63
CA THR A 383 -4.46 -7.57 -7.56
C THR A 383 -5.74 -6.90 -8.01
N ARG A 384 -6.85 -7.28 -7.37
CA ARG A 384 -8.14 -6.63 -7.55
C ARG A 384 -8.90 -6.47 -6.24
N GLY A 385 -9.66 -5.39 -6.12
CA GLY A 385 -10.44 -5.08 -4.93
C GLY A 385 -9.61 -4.48 -3.79
N ARG A 386 -10.29 -4.21 -2.69
CA ARG A 386 -9.68 -3.68 -1.46
C ARG A 386 -9.11 -4.84 -0.65
N LEU A 387 -7.78 -4.95 -0.64
CA LEU A 387 -7.06 -6.03 0.03
C LEU A 387 -6.45 -5.53 1.33
N GLU A 388 -6.47 -6.31 2.41
CA GLU A 388 -5.90 -5.94 3.70
C GLU A 388 -5.34 -7.16 4.44
N ASN A 389 -4.43 -6.91 5.39
CA ASN A 389 -3.80 -7.92 6.25
C ASN A 389 -3.13 -9.05 5.45
N ILE A 390 -2.04 -8.73 4.75
CA ILE A 390 -1.32 -9.68 3.90
C ILE A 390 0.16 -9.75 4.30
N VAL A 391 0.68 -10.95 4.54
CA VAL A 391 2.11 -11.16 4.83
C VAL A 391 2.70 -12.14 3.84
N PHE A 392 3.82 -11.74 3.24
CA PHE A 392 4.76 -12.64 2.59
C PHE A 392 6.04 -12.68 3.41
N ASP A 393 6.40 -13.88 3.87
CA ASP A 393 7.58 -14.11 4.69
C ASP A 393 8.43 -15.22 4.07
N HIS A 394 9.73 -15.01 3.91
CA HIS A 394 10.63 -16.03 3.33
C HIS A 394 10.14 -16.59 1.98
N CYS A 395 9.59 -15.74 1.12
CA CYS A 395 9.16 -16.14 -0.22
C CYS A 395 10.19 -15.73 -1.27
N SER A 396 10.29 -16.51 -2.35
CA SER A 396 11.16 -16.18 -3.50
C SER A 396 10.33 -15.82 -4.72
N PHE A 397 10.62 -14.67 -5.33
CA PHE A 397 9.95 -14.17 -6.53
C PHE A 397 10.96 -13.98 -7.65
N ALA A 398 10.74 -14.58 -8.82
CA ALA A 398 11.67 -14.44 -9.94
C ALA A 398 11.02 -14.58 -11.31
N TYR A 399 11.78 -14.19 -12.34
CA TYR A 399 11.49 -14.39 -13.76
C TYR A 399 10.28 -13.67 -14.32
N ALA A 400 9.70 -12.71 -13.59
CA ALA A 400 8.73 -11.80 -14.18
C ALA A 400 9.38 -11.01 -15.33
N SER A 401 8.63 -10.89 -16.43
CA SER A 401 9.04 -10.17 -17.64
C SER A 401 8.47 -8.75 -17.72
N ASP A 402 7.50 -8.47 -16.86
CA ASP A 402 6.99 -7.15 -16.48
C ASP A 402 7.29 -7.00 -14.97
N GLU A 403 6.41 -6.45 -14.14
CA GLU A 403 6.70 -6.25 -12.72
C GLU A 403 6.84 -7.57 -11.93
N LEU A 404 7.87 -7.69 -11.09
CA LEU A 404 8.02 -8.85 -10.18
C LEU A 404 6.80 -9.03 -9.28
N LEU A 405 6.31 -7.92 -8.73
CA LEU A 405 5.10 -7.85 -7.94
C LEU A 405 4.34 -6.61 -8.37
N ARG A 406 3.11 -6.79 -8.86
CA ARG A 406 2.21 -5.68 -9.10
C ARG A 406 1.20 -5.60 -7.97
N MET A 407 1.50 -4.72 -7.02
CA MET A 407 0.68 -4.46 -5.84
C MET A 407 -0.12 -3.16 -5.98
N ILE A 408 -0.53 -2.85 -7.21
CA ILE A 408 -1.27 -1.65 -7.58
C ILE A 408 -2.21 -1.96 -8.75
N GLY A 409 -3.48 -1.55 -8.69
CA GLY A 409 -4.38 -1.74 -9.82
C GLY A 409 -5.76 -1.08 -9.68
N GLY A 410 -6.00 0.04 -10.36
CA GLY A 410 -7.34 0.63 -10.49
C GLY A 410 -8.04 0.90 -9.14
N ASP A 411 -9.25 0.36 -8.95
CA ASP A 411 -10.01 0.40 -7.68
C ASP A 411 -9.37 -0.43 -6.53
N SER A 412 -8.14 -0.93 -6.74
CA SER A 412 -7.46 -1.92 -5.90
C SER A 412 -6.15 -1.33 -5.40
N SER A 413 -6.11 -0.99 -4.12
CA SER A 413 -4.89 -0.70 -3.37
C SER A 413 -4.76 -1.75 -2.27
N PHE A 414 -3.54 -2.10 -1.89
CA PHE A 414 -3.35 -2.87 -0.66
C PHE A 414 -3.51 -1.94 0.54
N TYR A 415 -4.17 -2.42 1.58
CA TYR A 415 -4.46 -1.70 2.80
C TYR A 415 -3.92 -2.53 3.96
N GLY A 416 -2.61 -2.67 4.03
CA GLY A 416 -1.93 -3.42 5.09
C GLY A 416 -1.28 -4.67 4.55
N PHE A 417 0.00 -4.55 4.20
CA PHE A 417 0.81 -5.71 3.85
C PHE A 417 2.22 -5.60 4.41
N SER A 418 2.87 -6.74 4.57
CA SER A 418 4.30 -6.85 4.87
C SER A 418 4.95 -7.84 3.91
N ILE A 419 6.05 -7.42 3.30
CA ILE A 419 6.98 -8.30 2.59
C ILE A 419 8.25 -8.35 3.43
N GLN A 420 8.54 -9.52 3.98
CA GLN A 420 9.64 -9.70 4.94
C GLN A 420 10.51 -10.90 4.60
N TYR A 421 11.83 -10.75 4.76
CA TYR A 421 12.81 -11.82 4.55
C TYR A 421 12.71 -12.53 3.18
N CYS A 422 12.14 -11.86 2.17
CA CYS A 422 11.92 -12.43 0.84
C CYS A 422 13.16 -12.23 -0.04
N LEU A 423 13.30 -13.10 -1.04
CA LEU A 423 14.23 -12.94 -2.16
C LEU A 423 13.43 -12.43 -3.36
N LEU A 424 13.73 -11.22 -3.83
CA LEU A 424 13.07 -10.61 -4.97
C LEU A 424 14.04 -10.43 -6.13
N GLY A 425 13.85 -11.24 -7.15
CA GLY A 425 14.60 -11.21 -8.39
C GLY A 425 15.36 -12.52 -8.64
N PRO A 426 15.93 -12.67 -9.84
CA PRO A 426 16.01 -11.65 -10.89
C PRO A 426 14.70 -11.47 -11.67
N GLY A 427 14.56 -10.32 -12.34
CA GLY A 427 13.64 -10.19 -13.48
C GLY A 427 14.18 -10.90 -14.73
N LEU A 428 13.32 -11.18 -15.71
CA LEU A 428 13.72 -11.86 -16.96
C LEU A 428 13.50 -11.00 -18.20
N ALA A 429 14.60 -10.59 -18.84
CA ALA A 429 14.55 -9.88 -20.12
C ALA A 429 14.34 -10.82 -21.32
N GLY A 430 13.95 -10.25 -22.47
CA GLY A 430 13.78 -10.99 -23.73
C GLY A 430 12.40 -11.59 -23.95
N LEU A 431 11.47 -11.44 -22.99
CA LEU A 431 10.08 -11.86 -23.12
C LEU A 431 9.11 -10.68 -23.04
N GLY A 432 9.37 -9.77 -22.11
CA GLY A 432 8.65 -8.51 -21.91
C GLY A 432 9.63 -7.34 -21.80
N ASP A 433 9.08 -6.15 -21.63
CA ASP A 433 9.86 -4.92 -21.67
C ASP A 433 10.35 -4.50 -20.26
N HIS A 434 9.64 -4.83 -19.17
CA HIS A 434 9.95 -4.30 -17.84
C HIS A 434 10.36 -5.37 -16.81
N PRO A 435 11.53 -6.02 -16.86
CA PRO A 435 11.98 -6.95 -15.80
C PRO A 435 12.33 -6.21 -14.50
N TYR A 436 11.33 -5.56 -13.91
CA TYR A 436 11.40 -4.57 -12.85
C TYR A 436 11.00 -5.20 -11.52
N GLY A 437 11.38 -4.55 -10.42
CA GLY A 437 10.94 -4.89 -9.08
C GLY A 437 9.46 -4.57 -8.84
N PRO A 438 9.05 -4.49 -7.57
CA PRO A 438 7.66 -4.25 -7.22
C PRO A 438 7.13 -2.88 -7.67
N GLU A 439 5.96 -2.88 -8.30
CA GLU A 439 5.12 -1.69 -8.48
C GLU A 439 4.08 -1.68 -7.34
N VAL A 440 4.20 -0.74 -6.42
CA VAL A 440 3.50 -0.79 -5.12
C VAL A 440 2.44 0.31 -5.01
N GLY A 441 1.26 -0.08 -4.51
CA GLY A 441 0.14 0.80 -4.20
C GLY A 441 -0.38 0.65 -2.75
N GLY A 442 -1.04 1.69 -2.23
CA GLY A 442 -1.73 1.63 -0.93
C GLY A 442 -0.84 1.83 0.31
N TYR A 443 -0.94 0.99 1.34
CA TYR A 443 -0.03 1.03 2.50
C TYR A 443 0.53 -0.33 2.90
N GLY A 444 1.82 -0.35 3.26
CA GLY A 444 2.54 -1.58 3.59
C GLY A 444 4.01 -1.38 3.94
N THR A 445 4.64 -2.47 4.38
CA THR A 445 6.03 -2.54 4.83
C THR A 445 6.83 -3.48 3.94
N PHE A 446 8.02 -3.06 3.51
CA PHE A 446 9.06 -3.92 2.98
C PHE A 446 10.24 -3.87 3.95
N HIS A 447 10.54 -4.98 4.63
CA HIS A 447 11.71 -5.03 5.49
C HIS A 447 12.52 -6.33 5.41
N HIS A 448 13.83 -6.23 5.62
CA HIS A 448 14.74 -7.38 5.61
C HIS A 448 14.68 -8.22 4.32
N ASN A 449 14.39 -7.62 3.17
CA ASN A 449 14.37 -8.34 1.90
C ASN A 449 15.70 -8.22 1.17
N LEU A 450 16.04 -9.25 0.40
CA LEU A 450 17.13 -9.21 -0.58
C LEU A 450 16.53 -9.03 -1.97
N PHE A 451 16.69 -7.83 -2.51
CA PHE A 451 16.39 -7.58 -3.91
C PHE A 451 17.66 -7.68 -4.75
N TYR A 452 17.62 -8.49 -5.80
CA TYR A 452 18.78 -8.74 -6.64
C TYR A 452 18.40 -8.85 -8.11
N ASN A 453 19.08 -8.08 -8.97
CA ASN A 453 18.88 -8.13 -10.42
C ASN A 453 17.43 -7.83 -10.84
N THR A 454 16.84 -6.80 -10.25
CA THR A 454 15.61 -6.18 -10.73
C THR A 454 16.00 -4.88 -11.42
N LEU A 455 15.64 -4.70 -12.69
CA LEU A 455 16.20 -3.62 -13.50
C LEU A 455 15.80 -2.23 -12.99
N SER A 456 14.60 -2.04 -12.43
CA SER A 456 14.11 -0.78 -11.87
C SER A 456 13.07 -1.04 -10.76
N ARG A 457 12.39 0.00 -10.25
CA ARG A 457 11.23 -0.08 -9.33
C ARG A 457 11.52 -0.79 -8.02
N SER A 458 12.65 -0.46 -7.40
CA SER A 458 12.98 -0.96 -6.08
C SER A 458 13.58 0.15 -5.24
N PRO A 459 12.72 1.06 -4.74
CA PRO A 459 11.25 1.02 -4.84
C PRO A 459 10.65 1.84 -6.00
N GLU A 460 9.47 1.44 -6.51
CA GLU A 460 8.49 2.36 -7.13
C GLU A 460 7.31 2.57 -6.18
N ILE A 461 7.03 3.83 -5.83
CA ILE A 461 6.04 4.17 -4.80
C ILE A 461 4.92 5.04 -5.38
N ASP A 462 3.73 4.47 -5.37
CA ASP A 462 2.50 5.10 -5.84
C ASP A 462 1.37 4.85 -4.81
N CYS A 463 1.45 5.49 -3.65
CA CYS A 463 0.88 4.93 -2.41
C CYS A 463 0.27 5.94 -1.43
N VAL A 464 -0.41 5.44 -0.41
CA VAL A 464 -0.83 6.17 0.80
C VAL A 464 0.34 6.29 1.79
N LEU A 465 1.00 5.16 2.12
CA LEU A 465 2.14 5.12 3.03
C LEU A 465 2.95 3.82 2.85
N ILE A 466 4.21 3.92 2.40
CA ILE A 466 5.12 2.77 2.34
C ILE A 466 6.27 2.95 3.33
N ASP A 467 6.52 1.91 4.11
CA ASP A 467 7.68 1.79 4.96
C ASP A 467 8.68 0.82 4.34
N TRP A 468 9.85 1.31 3.91
CA TRP A 468 10.86 0.53 3.18
C TRP A 468 12.17 0.56 3.94
N ARG A 469 12.41 -0.48 4.74
CA ARG A 469 13.47 -0.45 5.74
C ARG A 469 14.34 -1.68 5.75
N HIS A 470 15.62 -1.54 6.08
CA HIS A 470 16.52 -2.68 6.30
C HIS A 470 16.57 -3.70 5.14
N ASN A 471 16.39 -3.24 3.91
CA ASN A 471 16.48 -4.10 2.72
C ASN A 471 17.86 -4.01 2.08
N ILE A 472 18.30 -5.10 1.44
CA ILE A 472 19.40 -5.06 0.49
C ILE A 472 18.84 -4.83 -0.91
N MET A 473 19.40 -3.85 -1.61
CA MET A 473 19.05 -3.49 -2.98
C MET A 473 20.29 -3.59 -3.86
N ALA A 474 20.44 -4.67 -4.61
CA ALA A 474 21.66 -4.98 -5.33
C ALA A 474 21.46 -5.10 -6.85
N ASN A 475 22.36 -4.47 -7.60
CA ASN A 475 22.35 -4.40 -9.06
C ASN A 475 21.03 -3.90 -9.66
N MET A 476 20.57 -2.76 -9.15
CA MET A 476 19.32 -2.13 -9.56
C MET A 476 19.59 -0.84 -10.30
N ARG A 477 18.97 -0.60 -11.45
CA ARG A 477 19.23 0.64 -12.17
C ARG A 477 18.52 1.85 -11.57
N SER A 478 17.29 1.70 -11.07
CA SER A 478 16.58 2.85 -10.49
C SER A 478 15.46 2.52 -9.51
N GLY A 479 15.14 3.52 -8.68
CA GLY A 479 13.91 3.63 -7.89
C GLY A 479 13.35 5.05 -7.98
N HIS A 480 12.02 5.19 -7.84
CA HIS A 480 11.34 6.48 -7.93
C HIS A 480 10.04 6.54 -7.12
N SER A 481 9.69 7.75 -6.69
CA SER A 481 8.36 8.09 -6.17
C SER A 481 7.72 9.08 -7.13
N LEU A 482 6.54 8.75 -7.67
CA LEU A 482 5.91 9.54 -8.72
C LEU A 482 4.66 10.27 -8.27
N ARG A 483 4.15 10.13 -7.04
CA ARG A 483 2.87 10.78 -6.66
C ARG A 483 2.98 11.78 -5.50
N PRO A 484 2.31 12.96 -5.60
CA PRO A 484 2.35 13.98 -4.55
C PRO A 484 1.75 13.53 -3.21
N HIS A 485 0.82 12.57 -3.20
CA HIS A 485 0.23 12.05 -1.97
C HIS A 485 1.04 10.93 -1.30
N SER A 486 2.07 10.39 -1.97
CA SER A 486 2.86 9.28 -1.43
C SER A 486 3.61 9.69 -0.15
N ARG A 487 3.24 9.09 0.99
CA ARG A 487 4.05 9.09 2.21
C ARG A 487 5.04 7.93 2.16
N PHE A 488 6.28 8.19 2.54
CA PHE A 488 7.35 7.21 2.36
C PHE A 488 8.43 7.32 3.41
N ASN A 489 8.76 6.19 4.05
CA ASN A 489 9.95 6.04 4.87
C ASN A 489 10.94 5.12 4.14
N MET A 490 12.19 5.56 4.01
CA MET A 490 13.31 4.76 3.53
C MET A 490 14.41 4.77 4.59
N VAL A 491 14.52 3.70 5.37
CA VAL A 491 15.38 3.70 6.57
C VAL A 491 16.31 2.50 6.60
N GLY A 492 17.58 2.72 6.91
CA GLY A 492 18.50 1.64 7.24
C GLY A 492 18.77 0.63 6.11
N ASN A 493 18.56 0.99 4.84
CA ASN A 493 18.75 0.07 3.73
C ASN A 493 20.22 0.00 3.27
N TYR A 494 20.61 -1.13 2.67
CA TYR A 494 21.95 -1.31 2.08
C TYR A 494 21.89 -1.50 0.56
N ILE A 495 22.29 -0.45 -0.16
CA ILE A 495 22.29 -0.40 -1.62
C ILE A 495 23.66 -0.83 -2.12
N ILE A 496 23.71 -1.80 -3.03
CA ILE A 496 24.96 -2.32 -3.59
C ILE A 496 24.99 -2.05 -5.10
N ASP A 497 25.81 -1.07 -5.49
CA ASP A 497 26.05 -0.71 -6.89
C ASP A 497 27.09 -1.68 -7.45
N ILE A 498 26.66 -2.59 -8.32
CA ILE A 498 27.58 -3.55 -8.94
C ILE A 498 28.20 -2.93 -10.21
N PRO A 499 29.55 -2.80 -10.29
CA PRO A 499 30.22 -2.04 -11.35
C PRO A 499 29.80 -2.41 -12.78
N GLY A 500 29.58 -1.40 -13.64
CA GLY A 500 29.14 -1.58 -15.03
C GLY A 500 27.68 -1.21 -15.27
N ASN A 501 26.88 -1.12 -14.20
CA ASN A 501 25.47 -0.72 -14.22
C ASN A 501 25.27 0.41 -13.18
N PRO A 502 25.38 1.70 -13.55
CA PRO A 502 25.26 2.78 -12.57
C PRO A 502 23.81 2.90 -12.10
N ASN A 503 23.61 2.86 -10.78
CA ASN A 503 22.31 3.09 -10.16
C ASN A 503 21.96 4.59 -10.20
N GLU A 504 20.77 4.92 -10.69
CA GLU A 504 20.13 6.24 -10.66
C GLU A 504 18.92 6.19 -9.73
N TYR A 505 19.06 6.68 -8.49
CA TYR A 505 17.93 6.77 -7.56
C TYR A 505 17.30 8.15 -7.66
N SER A 506 16.19 8.21 -8.38
CA SER A 506 15.50 9.45 -8.71
C SER A 506 14.32 9.71 -7.76
N PHE A 507 14.61 9.89 -6.48
CA PHE A 507 13.59 10.33 -5.51
C PHE A 507 13.36 11.84 -5.68
N LYS A 508 12.47 12.22 -6.59
CA LYS A 508 12.02 13.62 -6.70
C LYS A 508 11.34 14.02 -5.40
N SER A 509 11.75 15.17 -4.85
CA SER A 509 11.16 15.77 -3.66
C SER A 509 9.63 15.73 -3.72
N ASN A 510 8.99 15.22 -2.67
CA ASN A 510 7.57 15.42 -2.47
C ASN A 510 7.25 16.00 -1.08
N ASP A 511 8.25 16.45 -0.30
CA ASP A 511 8.11 16.90 1.10
C ASP A 511 7.39 15.89 2.03
N THR A 512 7.22 14.64 1.58
CA THR A 512 6.57 13.55 2.32
C THR A 512 7.41 12.28 2.40
N ALA A 513 8.65 12.34 1.92
CA ALA A 513 9.62 11.26 2.08
C ALA A 513 10.54 11.54 3.28
N TYR A 514 10.79 10.50 4.09
CA TYR A 514 11.78 10.47 5.15
C TYR A 514 12.88 9.47 4.79
N LEU A 515 14.13 9.92 4.78
CA LEU A 515 15.29 9.10 4.43
C LEU A 515 16.30 9.17 5.58
N ALA A 516 16.64 8.02 6.18
CA ALA A 516 17.63 7.94 7.26
C ALA A 516 18.46 6.66 7.17
N ASP A 517 19.72 6.74 7.61
CA ASP A 517 20.62 5.59 7.83
C ASP A 517 20.86 4.64 6.65
N ASN A 518 20.45 5.02 5.44
CA ASN A 518 20.69 4.25 4.23
C ASN A 518 22.18 4.33 3.84
N LEU A 519 22.76 3.19 3.43
CA LEU A 519 24.13 3.08 2.97
C LEU A 519 24.18 2.64 1.51
N VAL A 520 25.20 3.11 0.78
CA VAL A 520 25.50 2.68 -0.59
C VAL A 520 26.95 2.18 -0.71
N GLU A 521 27.11 0.95 -1.19
CA GLU A 521 28.37 0.31 -1.58
C GLU A 521 28.65 0.58 -3.06
N ARG A 522 29.74 1.30 -3.37
CA ARG A 522 30.27 1.52 -4.73
C ARG A 522 31.67 0.94 -4.84
N GLY A 523 31.78 -0.26 -5.39
CA GLY A 523 33.02 -1.04 -5.36
C GLY A 523 33.44 -1.32 -3.92
N LYS A 524 34.64 -0.90 -3.51
CA LYS A 524 35.13 -1.12 -2.12
C LYS A 524 34.75 -0.01 -1.13
N LYS A 525 33.96 0.97 -1.53
CA LYS A 525 33.62 2.12 -0.70
C LYS A 525 32.16 2.05 -0.28
N VAL A 526 31.93 2.14 1.03
CA VAL A 526 30.60 2.33 1.61
C VAL A 526 30.45 3.77 2.07
N ARG A 527 29.34 4.40 1.77
CA ARG A 527 29.03 5.79 2.15
C ARG A 527 27.55 5.93 2.48
N PRO A 528 27.15 6.97 3.23
CA PRO A 528 25.74 7.33 3.33
C PRO A 528 25.13 7.53 1.95
N PHE A 529 23.92 7.01 1.75
CA PHE A 529 23.13 7.24 0.56
C PHE A 529 22.69 8.71 0.50
N ALA A 530 22.69 9.27 -0.69
CA ALA A 530 22.11 10.57 -1.00
C ALA A 530 21.31 10.44 -2.29
N SER A 531 20.10 10.99 -2.31
CA SER A 531 19.27 11.08 -3.52
C SER A 531 19.98 11.91 -4.59
N ASP A 532 19.72 11.60 -5.87
CA ASP A 532 20.25 12.36 -6.99
C ASP A 532 19.63 13.78 -7.12
N TYR A 533 18.61 14.10 -6.32
CA TYR A 533 18.01 15.43 -6.22
C TYR A 533 18.41 16.19 -4.94
N ASN A 534 18.67 17.49 -5.07
CA ASN A 534 18.79 18.42 -3.93
C ASN A 534 17.39 18.75 -3.36
N SER A 535 16.77 17.81 -2.66
CA SER A 535 15.41 17.92 -2.10
C SER A 535 15.38 18.11 -0.58
N SER A 536 14.31 18.72 -0.08
CA SER A 536 13.93 18.66 1.33
C SER A 536 13.27 17.31 1.63
N PHE A 537 13.67 16.69 2.74
CA PHE A 537 13.03 15.50 3.30
C PHE A 537 12.37 15.85 4.63
N MET A 538 11.42 15.02 5.06
CA MET A 538 10.85 15.09 6.41
C MET A 538 11.98 14.96 7.45
N LYS A 539 11.81 15.61 8.60
CA LYS A 539 12.77 15.53 9.71
C LYS A 539 12.56 14.31 10.60
N GLU A 540 11.33 13.82 10.64
CA GLU A 540 10.90 12.66 11.42
C GLU A 540 10.20 11.68 10.47
N PRO A 541 10.26 10.36 10.74
CA PRO A 541 9.55 9.36 9.94
C PRO A 541 8.04 9.52 10.09
N HIS A 542 7.30 9.05 9.08
CA HIS A 542 5.87 8.79 9.25
C HIS A 542 5.66 7.69 10.29
N THR A 543 4.59 7.78 11.06
CA THR A 543 4.18 6.74 12.00
C THR A 543 3.85 5.44 11.24
N VAL A 544 4.50 4.34 11.64
CA VAL A 544 4.41 3.02 10.98
C VAL A 544 4.33 1.90 12.03
N MET A 545 3.88 0.71 11.61
CA MET A 545 3.94 -0.47 12.47
C MET A 545 5.42 -0.81 12.72
N PRO A 546 5.79 -1.20 13.94
CA PRO A 546 7.18 -1.46 14.28
C PRO A 546 7.75 -2.62 13.46
N VAL A 547 9.05 -2.51 13.19
CA VAL A 547 9.90 -3.55 12.61
C VAL A 547 11.19 -3.60 13.42
N THR A 548 11.81 -4.77 13.46
CA THR A 548 13.15 -4.94 14.04
C THR A 548 14.14 -4.05 13.28
N GLU A 549 14.95 -3.32 14.04
CA GLU A 549 15.97 -2.42 13.50
C GLU A 549 17.29 -3.18 13.33
N THR A 550 17.87 -3.15 12.13
CA THR A 550 19.16 -3.78 11.82
C THR A 550 20.14 -2.78 11.24
N ASP A 551 21.41 -2.77 11.69
CA ASP A 551 22.45 -1.95 11.07
C ASP A 551 22.59 -2.38 9.59
N PRO A 552 22.49 -1.47 8.61
CA PRO A 552 22.58 -1.83 7.20
C PRO A 552 23.84 -2.63 6.83
N LYS A 553 24.95 -2.52 7.60
CA LYS A 553 26.17 -3.29 7.38
C LYS A 553 26.05 -4.76 7.75
N GLU A 554 25.14 -5.09 8.66
CA GLU A 554 24.91 -6.46 9.13
C GLU A 554 23.92 -7.20 8.24
N LEU A 555 23.17 -6.48 7.39
CA LEU A 555 22.15 -7.07 6.52
C LEU A 555 22.67 -8.17 5.60
N VAL A 556 23.91 -8.05 5.09
CA VAL A 556 24.46 -9.09 4.20
C VAL A 556 24.64 -10.40 4.98
N ASP A 557 25.21 -10.32 6.18
CA ASP A 557 25.47 -11.49 7.02
C ASP A 557 24.15 -12.10 7.52
N LEU A 558 23.16 -11.25 7.83
CA LEU A 558 21.82 -11.66 8.20
C LEU A 558 21.09 -12.35 7.04
N LEU A 559 20.99 -11.71 5.87
CA LEU A 559 20.06 -12.12 4.81
C LEU A 559 20.59 -13.19 3.85
N VAL A 560 21.90 -13.26 3.61
CA VAL A 560 22.47 -14.29 2.74
C VAL A 560 22.07 -15.73 3.12
N PRO A 561 22.10 -16.14 4.41
CA PRO A 561 21.69 -17.50 4.77
C PRO A 561 20.18 -17.74 4.61
N ILE A 562 19.35 -16.76 4.93
CA ILE A 562 17.91 -16.97 5.19
C ILE A 562 16.97 -16.34 4.17
N ALA A 563 17.39 -15.37 3.33
CA ALA A 563 16.44 -14.67 2.46
C ALA A 563 15.78 -15.62 1.43
N GLY A 564 14.47 -15.45 1.23
CA GLY A 564 13.65 -16.26 0.34
C GLY A 564 13.24 -17.60 0.92
N ALA A 565 12.71 -18.47 0.07
CA ALA A 565 12.28 -19.82 0.47
C ALA A 565 13.50 -20.71 0.69
N TYR A 566 14.04 -20.71 1.91
CA TYR A 566 15.21 -21.49 2.29
C TYR A 566 14.89 -22.74 3.12
N ILE A 567 13.66 -22.83 3.65
CA ILE A 567 13.09 -24.00 4.34
C ILE A 567 12.06 -24.63 3.41
N PRO A 568 12.04 -25.96 3.20
CA PRO A 568 12.89 -26.99 3.84
C PRO A 568 14.36 -26.96 3.40
N ALA A 569 14.62 -26.48 2.19
CA ALA A 569 15.94 -26.29 1.63
C ALA A 569 15.90 -25.18 0.58
N ARG A 570 17.02 -24.50 0.35
CA ARG A 570 17.19 -23.56 -0.75
C ARG A 570 17.40 -24.33 -2.05
N ASP A 571 16.53 -24.15 -3.02
CA ASP A 571 16.65 -24.82 -4.32
C ASP A 571 17.84 -24.32 -5.15
N SER A 572 18.14 -25.03 -6.25
CA SER A 572 19.28 -24.69 -7.11
C SER A 572 19.21 -23.30 -7.73
N THR A 573 17.99 -22.78 -7.95
CA THR A 573 17.78 -21.46 -8.56
C THR A 573 18.12 -20.35 -7.57
N ASP A 574 17.56 -20.38 -6.36
CA ASP A 574 17.86 -19.38 -5.34
C ASP A 574 19.33 -19.48 -4.90
N ALA A 575 19.87 -20.69 -4.77
CA ALA A 575 21.29 -20.90 -4.45
C ALA A 575 22.21 -20.26 -5.49
N HIS A 576 21.92 -20.43 -6.78
CA HIS A 576 22.68 -19.81 -7.87
C HIS A 576 22.69 -18.28 -7.76
N PHE A 577 21.54 -17.65 -7.46
CA PHE A 577 21.48 -16.19 -7.33
C PHE A 577 22.16 -15.65 -6.07
N ILE A 578 22.06 -16.37 -4.95
CA ILE A 578 22.81 -16.01 -3.74
C ILE A 578 24.33 -16.07 -4.00
N GLU A 579 24.81 -17.09 -4.70
CA GLU A 579 26.25 -17.17 -5.05
C GLU A 579 26.68 -16.04 -6.00
N LYS A 580 25.86 -15.71 -7.00
CA LYS A 580 26.13 -14.55 -7.88
C LYS A 580 26.12 -13.22 -7.12
N PHE A 581 25.19 -13.03 -6.19
CA PHE A 581 25.14 -11.87 -5.30
C PHE A 581 26.41 -11.76 -4.43
N LYS A 582 26.84 -12.86 -3.82
CA LYS A 582 28.10 -12.93 -3.05
C LYS A 582 29.33 -12.62 -3.90
N ALA A 583 29.35 -13.12 -5.14
CA ALA A 583 30.41 -12.85 -6.10
C ALA A 583 30.38 -11.42 -6.67
N ARG A 584 29.35 -10.62 -6.36
CA ARG A 584 29.11 -9.28 -6.92
C ARG A 584 29.04 -9.33 -8.45
N GLU A 585 28.34 -10.31 -9.01
CA GLU A 585 28.04 -10.37 -10.44
C GLU A 585 26.82 -9.50 -10.78
N ASN A 586 26.82 -8.88 -11.97
CA ASN A 586 25.84 -7.85 -12.36
C ASN A 586 25.00 -8.19 -13.60
N LYS A 587 25.07 -9.41 -14.11
CA LYS A 587 24.39 -9.72 -15.37
C LYS A 587 22.94 -10.14 -15.12
N LEU A 588 22.01 -9.39 -15.70
CA LEU A 588 20.59 -9.75 -15.71
C LEU A 588 20.35 -10.93 -16.68
N PRO A 589 19.52 -11.92 -16.32
CA PRO A 589 19.08 -12.93 -17.27
C PRO A 589 18.34 -12.32 -18.47
N HIS A 590 18.74 -12.74 -19.68
CA HIS A 590 18.01 -12.45 -20.92
C HIS A 590 17.74 -13.76 -21.67
N LEU A 591 16.48 -14.05 -21.99
CA LEU A 591 16.13 -15.25 -22.73
C LEU A 591 16.74 -15.23 -24.14
N LYS A 592 17.49 -16.26 -24.50
CA LYS A 592 18.15 -16.39 -25.80
C LYS A 592 17.13 -16.50 -26.92
N GLY A 593 17.27 -15.65 -27.94
CA GLY A 593 16.29 -15.54 -29.03
C GLY A 593 15.01 -14.77 -28.67
N GLY A 594 14.94 -14.24 -27.45
CA GLY A 594 13.87 -13.36 -26.98
C GLY A 594 13.80 -12.04 -27.75
N LYS A 595 12.62 -11.40 -27.73
CA LYS A 595 12.44 -10.07 -28.32
C LYS A 595 12.89 -9.02 -27.30
N TRP A 596 13.75 -8.11 -27.75
CA TRP A 596 14.17 -6.94 -26.98
C TRP A 596 13.59 -5.69 -27.61
N LYS A 597 12.87 -4.89 -26.82
CA LYS A 597 12.46 -3.54 -27.23
C LYS A 597 13.40 -2.53 -26.56
N PRO A 598 14.25 -1.85 -27.34
CA PRO A 598 15.17 -0.89 -26.78
C PRO A 598 14.42 0.29 -26.16
N TYR A 599 14.86 0.71 -24.97
CA TYR A 599 14.32 1.84 -24.22
C TYR A 599 14.89 3.19 -24.66
N GLY A 600 15.88 3.19 -25.57
CA GLY A 600 16.57 4.40 -26.00
C GLY A 600 17.46 4.99 -24.90
N ASN A 601 17.90 4.15 -23.96
CA ASN A 601 18.77 4.49 -22.84
C ASN A 601 19.76 3.35 -22.57
N GLU A 602 20.52 3.39 -21.48
CA GLU A 602 21.57 2.39 -21.23
C GLU A 602 21.05 0.96 -20.98
N ASN A 603 19.72 0.75 -20.86
CA ASN A 603 19.09 -0.59 -20.91
C ASN A 603 19.38 -1.32 -22.21
N ASP A 604 19.71 -0.60 -23.28
CA ASP A 604 20.04 -1.16 -24.60
C ASP A 604 21.45 -1.78 -24.65
N ASN A 605 22.24 -1.63 -23.58
CA ASN A 605 23.56 -2.24 -23.48
C ASN A 605 23.46 -3.75 -23.16
N MET A 606 23.49 -4.58 -24.20
CA MET A 606 23.43 -6.04 -24.08
C MET A 606 24.62 -6.68 -23.32
N GLU A 607 25.69 -5.94 -23.03
CA GLU A 607 26.81 -6.44 -22.20
C GLU A 607 26.41 -6.62 -20.72
N LEU A 608 25.32 -5.96 -20.29
CA LEU A 608 24.75 -6.06 -18.95
C LEU A 608 23.89 -7.31 -18.73
N TYR A 609 23.77 -8.16 -19.76
CA TYR A 609 22.92 -9.34 -19.73
C TYR A 609 23.74 -10.63 -19.90
N GLU A 610 23.21 -11.70 -19.33
CA GLU A 610 23.65 -13.06 -19.57
C GLU A 610 22.57 -13.79 -20.37
N MET A 611 22.95 -14.40 -21.48
CA MET A 611 22.02 -15.13 -22.33
C MET A 611 21.66 -16.46 -21.69
N TRP A 612 20.39 -16.63 -21.37
CA TRP A 612 19.85 -17.83 -20.73
C TRP A 612 19.04 -18.66 -21.72
N GLU A 613 19.11 -19.98 -21.58
CA GLU A 613 18.29 -20.97 -22.27
C GLU A 613 17.62 -21.89 -21.25
N ASP A 614 16.80 -22.85 -21.68
CA ASP A 614 15.96 -23.67 -20.79
C ASP A 614 16.72 -24.33 -19.63
N ALA A 615 17.97 -24.74 -19.87
CA ALA A 615 18.84 -25.35 -18.85
C ALA A 615 19.21 -24.40 -17.68
N ASN A 616 19.06 -23.09 -17.87
CA ASN A 616 19.28 -22.10 -16.81
C ASN A 616 18.06 -21.93 -15.88
N PHE A 617 16.94 -22.57 -16.21
CA PHE A 617 15.73 -22.56 -15.41
C PHE A 617 15.43 -23.98 -14.88
N PRO A 618 16.20 -24.54 -13.94
CA PRO A 618 15.82 -25.79 -13.29
C PRO A 618 14.64 -25.57 -12.31
N PRO A 619 13.56 -26.38 -12.35
CA PRO A 619 12.57 -26.42 -11.27
C PRO A 619 13.16 -27.09 -10.01
N PRO A 620 12.54 -26.92 -8.83
CA PRO A 620 12.86 -27.75 -7.67
C PRO A 620 12.67 -29.23 -8.01
N ALA A 621 13.44 -30.11 -7.37
CA ALA A 621 13.34 -31.55 -7.62
C ALA A 621 11.94 -32.08 -7.29
N GLU A 622 11.38 -32.90 -8.18
CA GLU A 622 10.08 -33.56 -8.01
C GLU A 622 10.22 -34.94 -7.35
N GLY A 623 9.11 -35.42 -6.78
CA GLY A 623 8.97 -36.82 -6.35
C GLY A 623 9.56 -37.14 -4.99
N ALA A 624 10.03 -36.15 -4.22
CA ALA A 624 10.29 -36.33 -2.80
C ALA A 624 8.96 -36.52 -2.05
N GLU A 625 8.93 -37.48 -1.13
CA GLU A 625 7.79 -37.79 -0.29
C GLU A 625 7.98 -37.20 1.11
N LEU A 626 6.88 -36.81 1.75
CA LEU A 626 6.89 -36.42 3.15
C LEU A 626 7.20 -37.65 4.01
N VAL A 627 8.25 -37.58 4.81
CA VAL A 627 8.75 -38.72 5.60
C VAL A 627 8.06 -38.81 6.95
N ASP A 628 7.62 -37.67 7.48
CA ASP A 628 6.96 -37.58 8.78
C ASP A 628 5.48 -37.95 8.63
N GLN A 629 5.05 -38.95 9.39
CA GLN A 629 3.68 -39.42 9.41
C GLN A 629 2.82 -38.44 10.24
N ASP A 630 1.68 -38.05 9.65
CA ASP A 630 0.59 -37.34 10.29
C ASP A 630 -0.67 -38.19 10.06
N SER A 631 -1.09 -38.90 11.10
CA SER A 631 -2.11 -39.94 11.04
C SER A 631 -3.53 -39.39 10.97
N ASP A 632 -3.78 -38.19 11.47
CA ASP A 632 -5.11 -37.56 11.47
C ASP A 632 -5.25 -36.35 10.54
N ASN A 633 -4.16 -35.96 9.88
CA ASN A 633 -4.03 -34.93 8.85
C ASN A 633 -4.32 -33.52 9.37
N ASP A 634 -3.89 -33.20 10.58
CA ASP A 634 -4.04 -31.87 11.17
C ASP A 634 -2.80 -30.98 11.06
N GLY A 635 -1.80 -31.42 10.29
CA GLY A 635 -0.63 -30.60 9.97
C GLY A 635 0.55 -30.82 10.90
N MET A 636 0.38 -31.58 11.98
CA MET A 636 1.41 -31.89 12.96
C MET A 636 1.85 -33.36 12.81
N PRO A 637 3.17 -33.66 12.80
CA PRO A 637 3.64 -35.04 12.81
C PRO A 637 3.31 -35.78 14.12
N ASP A 638 2.94 -37.06 14.01
CA ASP A 638 2.60 -37.93 15.15
C ASP A 638 3.67 -37.87 16.26
N ALA A 639 4.95 -37.88 15.85
CA ALA A 639 6.10 -37.85 16.76
C ALA A 639 6.26 -36.51 17.49
N TRP A 640 5.92 -35.39 16.83
CA TRP A 640 5.95 -34.07 17.46
C TRP A 640 4.80 -33.92 18.45
N GLU A 641 3.61 -34.40 18.09
CA GLU A 641 2.47 -34.39 19.00
C GLU A 641 2.71 -35.21 20.26
N GLU A 642 3.23 -36.43 20.12
CA GLU A 642 3.58 -37.28 21.27
C GLU A 642 4.62 -36.61 22.18
N ALA A 643 5.59 -35.91 21.61
CA ALA A 643 6.60 -35.17 22.36
C ALA A 643 6.01 -33.98 23.14
N ASN A 644 4.95 -33.37 22.62
CA ASN A 644 4.28 -32.19 23.19
C ASN A 644 3.01 -32.52 23.98
N SER A 645 2.80 -33.79 24.33
CA SER A 645 1.62 -34.27 25.09
C SER A 645 0.27 -34.05 24.37
N LEU A 646 0.28 -33.96 23.05
CA LEU A 646 -0.89 -33.92 22.17
C LEU A 646 -1.26 -35.33 21.68
N ARG A 647 -2.29 -35.46 20.84
CA ARG A 647 -2.87 -36.75 20.46
C ARG A 647 -2.88 -36.94 18.94
N SER A 648 -1.93 -37.74 18.46
CA SER A 648 -1.73 -38.11 17.04
C SER A 648 -2.84 -38.84 16.28
N MET A 649 -4.02 -38.99 16.88
CA MET A 649 -5.20 -39.58 16.26
C MET A 649 -6.45 -38.69 16.51
N TYR A 650 -6.24 -37.45 16.91
CA TYR A 650 -7.25 -36.49 17.31
C TYR A 650 -7.07 -35.13 16.63
N GLY A 651 -7.17 -35.08 15.30
CA GLY A 651 -6.91 -33.88 14.47
C GLY A 651 -7.80 -32.63 14.66
N ARG A 652 -8.43 -32.47 15.82
CA ARG A 652 -8.99 -31.20 16.31
C ARG A 652 -8.06 -30.49 17.29
N ASP A 653 -7.03 -31.14 17.82
CA ASP A 653 -6.07 -30.47 18.71
C ASP A 653 -5.08 -29.60 17.94
N GLY A 654 -4.78 -29.86 16.66
CA GLY A 654 -4.03 -28.90 15.83
C GLY A 654 -4.63 -27.48 15.79
N ALA A 655 -5.96 -27.35 15.84
CA ALA A 655 -6.65 -26.06 15.87
C ALA A 655 -6.92 -25.51 17.29
N GLN A 656 -6.51 -26.23 18.34
CA GLN A 656 -6.61 -25.76 19.72
C GLN A 656 -5.38 -24.93 20.09
N ASP A 657 -5.57 -24.08 21.08
CA ASP A 657 -4.53 -23.26 21.72
C ASP A 657 -4.42 -23.79 23.15
N ALA A 658 -3.42 -24.63 23.40
CA ALA A 658 -3.31 -25.44 24.61
C ALA A 658 -2.83 -24.64 25.82
N ASP A 659 -2.06 -23.58 25.62
CA ASP A 659 -1.52 -22.70 26.66
C ASP A 659 -2.19 -21.32 26.76
N HIS A 660 -3.08 -21.01 25.83
CA HIS A 660 -3.92 -19.81 25.76
C HIS A 660 -3.17 -18.52 25.44
N ASP A 661 -2.12 -18.61 24.62
CA ASP A 661 -1.30 -17.48 24.22
C ASP A 661 -1.75 -16.80 22.91
N GLY A 662 -2.67 -17.45 22.18
CA GLY A 662 -3.29 -16.96 20.95
C GLY A 662 -2.89 -17.69 19.68
N TYR A 663 -1.89 -18.57 19.72
CA TYR A 663 -1.53 -19.44 18.59
C TYR A 663 -2.08 -20.85 18.76
N THR A 664 -2.45 -21.49 17.64
CA THR A 664 -2.89 -22.90 17.69
C THR A 664 -1.69 -23.83 17.75
N ASN A 665 -1.86 -25.06 18.25
CA ASN A 665 -0.80 -26.08 18.29
C ASN A 665 -0.14 -26.30 16.91
N LEU A 666 -0.90 -26.21 15.81
CA LEU A 666 -0.32 -26.25 14.46
C LEU A 666 0.59 -25.05 14.17
N GLU A 667 0.20 -23.85 14.60
CA GLU A 667 1.03 -22.65 14.42
C GLU A 667 2.30 -22.75 15.28
N GLU A 668 2.19 -23.29 16.49
CA GLU A 668 3.33 -23.59 17.36
C GLU A 668 4.32 -24.54 16.66
N TYR A 669 3.82 -25.64 16.10
CA TYR A 669 4.63 -26.58 15.30
C TYR A 669 5.32 -25.88 14.12
N LEU A 670 4.57 -25.09 13.34
CA LEU A 670 5.09 -24.42 12.14
C LEU A 670 6.11 -23.31 12.46
N ASN A 671 6.09 -22.77 13.68
CA ASN A 671 7.02 -21.75 14.16
C ASN A 671 8.12 -22.32 15.06
N GLY A 672 8.08 -23.60 15.43
CA GLY A 672 9.05 -24.20 16.33
C GLY A 672 8.99 -23.68 17.76
N THR A 673 7.81 -23.27 18.22
CA THR A 673 7.52 -22.82 19.58
C THR A 673 6.86 -23.94 20.41
N ASP A 674 6.70 -23.75 21.72
CA ASP A 674 6.21 -24.78 22.64
C ASP A 674 4.71 -24.60 22.93
N PRO A 675 3.82 -25.52 22.49
CA PRO A 675 2.38 -25.40 22.71
C PRO A 675 1.93 -25.55 24.18
N ASN A 676 2.87 -25.73 25.11
CA ASN A 676 2.61 -25.82 26.55
C ASN A 676 3.18 -24.62 27.33
N GLU A 677 3.80 -23.65 26.67
CA GLU A 677 4.43 -22.47 27.29
C GLU A 677 3.79 -21.17 26.82
N PHE A 678 2.92 -20.61 27.67
CA PHE A 678 2.29 -19.32 27.40
C PHE A 678 3.33 -18.20 27.16
N VAL A 679 3.26 -17.57 25.99
CA VAL A 679 4.02 -16.35 25.66
C VAL A 679 3.08 -15.16 25.43
N ASP A 680 3.29 -14.05 26.15
CA ASP A 680 2.48 -12.85 25.95
C ASP A 680 2.88 -12.11 24.65
N TYR A 681 2.31 -12.50 23.51
CA TYR A 681 2.58 -11.87 22.21
C TYR A 681 1.99 -10.46 22.05
N THR A 682 1.18 -9.99 23.00
CA THR A 682 0.75 -8.58 23.03
C THR A 682 1.88 -7.65 23.48
N ASN A 683 2.91 -8.20 24.12
CA ASN A 683 4.16 -7.49 24.39
C ASN A 683 5.08 -7.57 23.16
N PRO A 684 5.38 -6.44 22.50
CA PRO A 684 6.22 -6.43 21.29
C PRO A 684 7.62 -7.05 21.50
N ALA A 685 8.14 -7.06 22.73
CA ALA A 685 9.44 -7.68 23.04
C ALA A 685 9.45 -9.21 22.86
N ASN A 686 8.29 -9.85 22.85
CA ASN A 686 8.14 -11.29 22.64
C ASN A 686 7.94 -11.66 21.16
N ASN A 687 7.74 -10.68 20.28
CA ASN A 687 7.60 -10.90 18.84
C ASN A 687 8.98 -11.13 18.20
N VAL A 688 9.55 -12.31 18.40
CA VAL A 688 10.86 -12.68 17.88
C VAL A 688 10.69 -13.70 16.76
N HIS A 689 11.46 -13.53 15.69
CA HIS A 689 11.44 -14.48 14.58
C HIS A 689 12.14 -15.79 15.00
N THR A 690 11.39 -16.88 15.06
CA THR A 690 11.85 -18.16 15.63
C THR A 690 12.68 -19.00 14.66
N LEU A 691 12.70 -18.62 13.37
CA LEU A 691 13.50 -19.28 12.34
C LEU A 691 14.87 -18.59 12.09
N HIS A 692 15.26 -17.58 12.88
CA HIS A 692 16.49 -16.78 12.68
C HIS A 692 17.57 -17.01 13.73
#